data_AF-A0A1A6BJG7-F1
#
_entry.id   AF-A0A1A6BJG7-F1
#
_cell.length_a   1.000
_cell.length_b   1.000
_cell.length_c   1.000
_cell.angle_alpha   90.00
_cell.angle_beta   90.00
_cell.angle_gamma   90.00
#
_symmetry.space_group_name_H-M   'P 1'
#
loop_
_entity.id
_entity.type
_entity.pdbx_description
1 polymer ?
#
loop_
_entity_poly.entity_id
_entity_poly.type
_entity_poly.pdbx_seq_one_letter_code
_entity_poly.pdbx_strand_id
1 'polypeptide(L)'
;MSLLAVPEVLAGAAGDLSRIQSALVQASAAAAAPTTALTAAADDEISAAIAALFGSYGREYQMLSARVSAFHRQFAQAMSGAASAYAAAEAANASPLQLVEQLINAPSQALLGRPLIGDGANGTAANPNGGAGGLLWGNGGNGYSQPTAGFVGGAGGAAGLIGNGGSGGTGGAGAAGGAGGAGGWLYGNGGGGGAGGAAVLTGGIGGDGGAGGAARLFGAGGVGGSGGAGAGGALGSAGTEVAPDGGIGGTGGRGGHGGAGGSGGLLGTGGVGGAGGAGGTGGAGGLGHDGAVGSVRGADGTAGGNGGAGGVGGNGGAGGVGGSNALGQAASQGVGGAGGIGGTGGAPGNGGAGATGTWTTNNGTGGAGGHGGDPGLGGQGGIGGVGMVPGVNGAQGFTPNAGGDGGAGGTGADGTTPGASGAGGGRGGDGGRYGNGGVGGIGGNGANGSAGTTGPTGNGSDGGRGGDGGAGGTGGNGGAVSGVGGKGGAGGHAGDGGVGGDGVTGANGTAAAGAGADGGDGGDGGNAGNGGAGGRGGDGGSGGSGIGGQAGRGIGGAGGDGANAGTPGNGGTGAAGGNTDSINTQGGKGGDGGTGGNSGMGGLGGAGGAGFTDGADGSNGSAAAAGRGGNGGNGGTIFGAFGGGGAGGNGGSGGDGGAAAAGGAGGKGGNGGAAVSSDTTGSGGRGGTGGNGGHGATGGSGGNGGNAGGGSNARANFAGGSGGNGGAGGDGTAGAGGKGGNGGAGGLSTSRSISGVFGGAGGNGGNGGNGVGGQGGAGGDGGAAGRAIGGTGGTGGTGGNGGAGDIGGSGGAGGAGAHGVAPSGVARGGAGGNGGAGGHGNGSTNGGIGGQGGSGGDGSDSNSGAPGGIGGAGGNGGKGGGSTSGVSGNGGKGGTGGDGGDGSEVNSGGSGGNGGIGGPGGTSVTGIGGTGGDGGDGGSGGNGLGFLGLPGGPGGPGSPSMGFFGGAGGTAGSGGKGGGQP
;
A
#
# COMPACT_ATOMS: atom_id res chain seq x y z
N MET A 1 -1.07 98.94 2.56
CA MET A 1 -1.11 97.46 2.43
C MET A 1 -1.16 96.89 3.83
N SER A 2 -2.27 96.26 4.22
CA SER A 2 -2.30 95.41 5.42
C SER A 2 -2.08 93.97 4.98
N LEU A 3 -1.16 93.26 5.63
CA LEU A 3 -0.89 91.85 5.36
C LEU A 3 -1.73 91.00 6.31
N LEU A 4 -2.84 90.45 5.80
CA LEU A 4 -3.64 89.46 6.52
C LEU A 4 -3.00 88.07 6.33
N ALA A 5 -2.41 87.53 7.39
CA ALA A 5 -2.07 86.12 7.49
C ALA A 5 -3.27 85.39 8.13
N VAL A 6 -3.65 84.22 7.61
CA VAL A 6 -4.69 83.37 8.20
C VAL A 6 -4.00 82.13 8.77
N PRO A 7 -3.83 82.00 10.09
CA PRO A 7 -2.98 80.96 10.68
C PRO A 7 -3.39 79.54 10.30
N GLU A 8 -4.68 79.28 10.15
CA GLU A 8 -5.25 77.99 9.76
C GLU A 8 -4.87 77.61 8.32
N VAL A 9 -4.82 78.59 7.42
CA VAL A 9 -4.40 78.37 6.03
C VAL A 9 -2.90 78.10 5.97
N LEU A 10 -2.09 78.79 6.79
CA LEU A 10 -0.66 78.46 6.90
C LEU A 10 -0.42 77.09 7.54
N ALA A 11 -1.18 76.71 8.56
CA ALA A 11 -1.09 75.41 9.22
C ALA A 11 -1.53 74.26 8.30
N GLY A 12 -2.64 74.44 7.57
CA GLY A 12 -3.11 73.49 6.56
C GLY A 12 -2.09 73.31 5.44
N ALA A 13 -1.60 74.43 4.87
CA ALA A 13 -0.56 74.40 3.83
C ALA A 13 0.76 73.79 4.33
N ALA A 14 1.18 74.02 5.59
CA ALA A 14 2.34 73.35 6.16
C ALA A 14 2.13 71.82 6.32
N GLY A 15 0.91 71.40 6.68
CA GLY A 15 0.50 70.00 6.71
C GLY A 15 0.55 69.35 5.32
N ASP A 16 0.03 70.02 4.30
CA ASP A 16 0.06 69.53 2.92
C ASP A 16 1.47 69.55 2.33
N LEU A 17 2.31 70.55 2.65
CA LEU A 17 3.73 70.55 2.31
C LEU A 17 4.46 69.35 2.95
N SER A 18 4.13 68.98 4.18
CA SER A 18 4.68 67.79 4.86
C SER A 18 4.21 66.46 4.22
N ARG A 19 2.95 66.39 3.79
CA ARG A 19 2.40 65.25 3.03
C ARG A 19 3.08 65.11 1.66
N ILE A 20 3.21 66.21 0.91
CA ILE A 20 3.92 66.26 -0.37
C ILE A 20 5.37 65.80 -0.20
N GLN A 21 6.06 66.29 0.83
CA GLN A 21 7.43 65.87 1.13
C GLN A 21 7.52 64.37 1.48
N SER A 22 6.58 63.84 2.26
CA SER A 22 6.53 62.42 2.61
C SER A 22 6.30 61.55 1.37
N ALA A 23 5.37 61.94 0.50
CA ALA A 23 5.13 61.27 -0.78
C ALA A 23 6.36 61.35 -1.72
N LEU A 24 7.01 62.51 -1.82
CA LEU A 24 8.22 62.68 -2.63
C LEU A 24 9.40 61.85 -2.11
N VAL A 25 9.60 61.76 -0.79
CA VAL A 25 10.65 60.93 -0.19
C VAL A 25 10.34 59.44 -0.35
N GLN A 26 9.08 59.01 -0.20
CA GLN A 26 8.70 57.63 -0.48
C GLN A 26 8.88 57.27 -1.96
N ALA A 27 8.46 58.14 -2.88
CA ALA A 27 8.62 57.94 -4.32
C ALA A 27 10.09 57.91 -4.74
N SER A 28 10.94 58.83 -4.24
CA SER A 28 12.36 58.84 -4.57
C SER A 28 13.11 57.65 -3.94
N ALA A 29 12.74 57.21 -2.73
CA ALA A 29 13.29 56.00 -2.12
C ALA A 29 12.87 54.73 -2.89
N ALA A 30 11.60 54.59 -3.27
CA ALA A 30 11.12 53.47 -4.07
C ALA A 30 11.79 53.40 -5.46
N ALA A 31 12.07 54.56 -6.06
CA ALA A 31 12.79 54.65 -7.32
C ALA A 31 14.31 54.44 -7.19
N ALA A 32 14.89 54.44 -5.99
CA ALA A 32 16.34 54.42 -5.80
C ALA A 32 16.99 53.12 -6.31
N ALA A 33 16.47 51.95 -5.92
CA ALA A 33 17.00 50.66 -6.36
C ALA A 33 16.93 50.49 -7.90
N PRO A 34 15.76 50.61 -8.57
CA PRO A 34 15.67 50.38 -10.02
C PRO A 34 16.41 51.41 -10.88
N THR A 35 16.78 52.59 -10.35
CA THR A 35 17.53 53.61 -11.11
C THR A 35 19.04 53.63 -10.83
N THR A 36 19.51 53.08 -9.70
CA THR A 36 20.94 53.10 -9.33
C THR A 36 21.66 51.76 -9.53
N ALA A 37 20.89 50.65 -9.61
CA ALA A 37 21.39 49.28 -9.79
C ALA A 37 20.99 48.68 -11.15
N LEU A 38 20.96 49.51 -12.21
CA LEU A 38 20.76 49.04 -13.58
C LEU A 38 21.89 48.10 -14.00
N THR A 39 21.53 46.89 -14.43
CA THR A 39 22.45 45.92 -15.03
C THR A 39 22.64 46.19 -16.52
N ALA A 40 23.80 45.86 -17.06
CA ALA A 40 24.04 45.90 -18.50
C ALA A 40 23.05 44.96 -19.24
N ALA A 41 22.58 45.36 -20.42
CA ALA A 41 21.65 44.57 -21.23
C ALA A 41 22.32 43.37 -21.93
N ALA A 42 23.65 43.45 -22.12
CA ALA A 42 24.52 42.38 -22.60
C ALA A 42 25.94 42.62 -22.04
N ASP A 43 26.83 41.62 -22.16
CA ASP A 43 28.24 41.67 -21.69
C ASP A 43 29.16 42.55 -22.57
N ASP A 44 28.61 43.52 -23.30
CA ASP A 44 29.38 44.46 -24.12
C ASP A 44 29.69 45.77 -23.38
N GLU A 45 30.79 46.41 -23.78
CA GLU A 45 31.32 47.61 -23.15
C GLU A 45 30.39 48.83 -23.25
N ILE A 46 29.53 48.88 -24.28
CA ILE A 46 28.56 49.97 -24.48
C ILE A 46 27.38 49.76 -23.53
N SER A 47 26.83 48.55 -23.42
CA SER A 47 25.80 48.19 -22.43
C SER A 47 26.28 48.44 -21.00
N ALA A 48 27.53 48.10 -20.68
CA ALA A 48 28.15 48.36 -19.39
C ALA A 48 28.32 49.87 -19.12
N ALA A 49 28.82 50.65 -20.09
CA ALA A 49 28.98 52.09 -19.97
C ALA A 49 27.63 52.84 -19.81
N ILE A 50 26.60 52.41 -20.55
CA ILE A 50 25.24 52.97 -20.45
C ILE A 50 24.63 52.67 -19.08
N ALA A 51 24.72 51.43 -18.59
CA ALA A 51 24.26 51.07 -17.26
C ALA A 51 24.99 51.85 -16.15
N ALA A 52 26.31 52.02 -16.28
CA ALA A 52 27.11 52.82 -15.35
C ALA A 52 26.71 54.31 -15.35
N LEU A 53 26.48 54.90 -16.51
CA LEU A 53 26.06 56.30 -16.67
C LEU A 53 24.67 56.58 -16.07
N PHE A 54 23.68 55.73 -16.34
CA PHE A 54 22.37 55.87 -15.72
C PHE A 54 22.43 55.61 -14.21
N GLY A 55 23.24 54.64 -13.77
CA GLY A 55 23.49 54.38 -12.36
C GLY A 55 24.14 55.56 -11.61
N SER A 56 25.09 56.27 -12.22
CA SER A 56 25.67 57.49 -11.62
C SER A 56 24.67 58.64 -11.58
N TYR A 57 23.93 58.86 -12.67
CA TYR A 57 22.89 59.90 -12.72
C TYR A 57 21.78 59.67 -11.69
N GLY A 58 21.38 58.40 -11.49
CA GLY A 58 20.47 58.01 -10.41
C GLY A 58 21.01 58.38 -9.02
N ARG A 59 22.30 58.14 -8.74
CA ARG A 59 22.92 58.49 -7.44
C ARG A 59 23.00 60.01 -7.23
N GLU A 60 23.33 60.77 -8.27
CA GLU A 60 23.33 62.24 -8.22
C GLU A 60 21.92 62.81 -7.96
N TYR A 61 20.89 62.25 -8.62
CA TYR A 61 19.50 62.61 -8.37
C TYR A 61 19.08 62.32 -6.92
N GLN A 62 19.49 61.19 -6.34
CA GLN A 62 19.21 60.88 -4.93
C GLN A 62 19.87 61.87 -3.96
N MET A 63 21.13 62.28 -4.21
CA MET A 63 21.80 63.31 -3.41
C MET A 63 21.10 64.68 -3.51
N LEU A 64 20.66 65.07 -4.71
CA LEU A 64 19.91 66.31 -4.92
C LEU A 64 18.54 66.25 -4.23
N SER A 65 17.81 65.14 -4.37
CA SER A 65 16.51 64.91 -3.72
C SER A 65 16.61 65.01 -2.20
N ALA A 66 17.64 64.42 -1.60
CA ALA A 66 17.91 64.53 -0.16
C ALA A 66 18.16 65.99 0.28
N ARG A 67 18.89 66.78 -0.51
CA ARG A 67 19.18 68.20 -0.23
C ARG A 67 17.93 69.08 -0.36
N VAL A 68 17.09 68.83 -1.38
CA VAL A 68 15.79 69.50 -1.56
C VAL A 68 14.82 69.13 -0.43
N SER A 69 14.76 67.86 -0.03
CA SER A 69 13.94 67.40 1.10
C SER A 69 14.36 68.01 2.44
N ALA A 70 15.66 68.25 2.67
CA ALA A 70 16.14 68.96 3.84
C ALA A 70 15.70 70.45 3.85
N PHE A 71 15.82 71.14 2.72
CA PHE A 71 15.31 72.51 2.57
C PHE A 71 13.79 72.59 2.76
N HIS A 72 13.04 71.66 2.15
CA HIS A 72 11.58 71.61 2.24
C HIS A 72 11.10 71.35 3.68
N ARG A 73 11.79 70.50 4.45
CA ARG A 73 11.54 70.35 5.90
C ARG A 73 11.75 71.65 6.66
N GLN A 74 12.85 72.35 6.42
CA GLN A 74 13.14 73.63 7.08
C GLN A 74 12.09 74.68 6.72
N PHE A 75 11.65 74.73 5.46
CA PHE A 75 10.56 75.60 5.00
C PHE A 75 9.24 75.28 5.69
N ALA A 76 8.83 74.01 5.72
CA ALA A 76 7.60 73.58 6.40
C ALA A 76 7.67 73.82 7.93
N GLN A 77 8.82 73.59 8.57
CA GLN A 77 9.04 73.87 9.99
C GLN A 77 8.98 75.38 10.30
N ALA A 78 9.58 76.22 9.46
CA ALA A 78 9.49 77.66 9.58
C ALA A 78 8.04 78.16 9.36
N MET A 79 7.30 77.55 8.43
CA MET A 79 5.90 77.87 8.16
C MET A 79 4.96 77.46 9.30
N SER A 80 5.14 76.27 9.90
CA SER A 80 4.44 75.87 11.13
C SER A 80 4.82 76.74 12.32
N GLY A 81 6.10 77.09 12.46
CA GLY A 81 6.57 78.03 13.49
C GLY A 81 5.91 79.40 13.36
N ALA A 82 5.88 79.95 12.15
CA ALA A 82 5.17 81.19 11.84
C ALA A 82 3.67 81.07 12.14
N ALA A 83 3.00 80.01 11.69
CA ALA A 83 1.58 79.77 11.99
C ALA A 83 1.31 79.73 13.50
N SER A 84 2.13 79.05 14.28
CA SER A 84 2.00 79.03 15.75
C SER A 84 2.27 80.39 16.41
N ALA A 85 3.20 81.19 15.87
CA ALA A 85 3.49 82.52 16.39
C ALA A 85 2.37 83.52 16.07
N TYR A 86 1.79 83.45 14.86
CA TYR A 86 0.61 84.24 14.50
C TYR A 86 -0.62 83.80 15.29
N ALA A 87 -0.90 82.51 15.42
CA ALA A 87 -2.01 82.02 16.25
C ALA A 87 -1.85 82.39 17.74
N ALA A 88 -0.64 82.35 18.29
CA ALA A 88 -0.38 82.81 19.66
C ALA A 88 -0.55 84.33 19.81
N ALA A 89 -0.18 85.11 18.80
CA ALA A 89 -0.41 86.56 18.77
C ALA A 89 -1.90 86.91 18.65
N GLU A 90 -2.68 86.15 17.87
CA GLU A 90 -4.14 86.30 17.79
C GLU A 90 -4.80 85.90 19.11
N ALA A 91 -4.43 84.76 19.71
CA ALA A 91 -4.95 84.33 21.02
C ALA A 91 -4.67 85.35 22.14
N ALA A 92 -3.50 86.00 22.14
CA ALA A 92 -3.18 87.06 23.09
C ALA A 92 -4.00 88.35 22.88
N ASN A 93 -4.36 88.65 21.61
CA ASN A 93 -5.19 89.81 21.26
C ASN A 93 -6.71 89.52 21.30
N ALA A 94 -7.12 88.25 21.44
CA ALA A 94 -8.53 87.86 21.46
C ALA A 94 -9.27 88.36 22.71
N SER A 95 -8.68 88.33 23.91
CA SER A 95 -9.40 88.68 25.15
C SER A 95 -9.91 90.12 25.21
N PRO A 96 -9.14 91.16 24.77
CA PRO A 96 -9.67 92.52 24.62
C PRO A 96 -10.72 92.66 23.51
N LEU A 97 -10.57 91.92 22.40
CA LEU A 97 -11.50 91.98 21.27
C LEU A 97 -12.84 91.30 21.56
N GLN A 98 -12.85 90.21 22.34
CA GLN A 98 -14.08 89.52 22.77
C GLN A 98 -15.03 90.45 23.55
N LEU A 99 -14.50 91.39 24.35
CA LEU A 99 -15.31 92.42 25.03
C LEU A 99 -15.96 93.40 24.04
N VAL A 100 -15.23 93.79 22.98
CA VAL A 100 -15.74 94.68 21.93
C VAL A 100 -16.77 93.95 21.06
N GLU A 101 -16.53 92.69 20.69
CA GLU A 101 -17.48 91.85 19.98
C GLU A 101 -18.76 91.62 20.80
N GLN A 102 -18.66 91.33 22.10
CA GLN A 102 -19.83 91.21 22.98
C GLN A 102 -20.65 92.51 23.01
N LEU A 103 -20.00 93.68 23.07
CA LEU A 103 -20.69 94.98 23.06
C LEU A 103 -21.37 95.28 21.72
N ILE A 104 -20.71 94.99 20.59
CA ILE A 104 -21.25 95.19 19.24
C ILE A 104 -22.40 94.20 18.96
N ASN A 105 -22.29 92.97 19.46
CA ASN A 105 -23.29 91.92 19.26
C ASN A 105 -24.46 92.01 20.23
N ALA A 106 -24.33 92.65 21.40
CA ALA A 106 -25.39 92.69 22.41
C ALA A 106 -26.76 93.18 21.87
N PRO A 107 -26.84 94.27 21.06
CA PRO A 107 -28.12 94.70 20.49
C PRO A 107 -28.73 93.67 19.52
N SER A 108 -27.94 93.10 18.61
CA SER A 108 -28.47 92.13 17.63
C SER A 108 -28.82 90.79 18.29
N GLN A 109 -28.06 90.35 19.29
CA GLN A 109 -28.35 89.16 20.08
C GLN A 109 -29.66 89.33 20.85
N ALA A 110 -29.89 90.51 21.44
CA ALA A 110 -31.13 90.81 22.15
C ALA A 110 -32.36 90.95 21.24
N LEU A 111 -32.23 91.59 20.06
CA LEU A 111 -33.36 91.81 19.15
C LEU A 111 -33.66 90.64 18.21
N LEU A 112 -32.63 89.90 17.76
CA LEU A 112 -32.72 88.93 16.66
C LEU A 112 -32.18 87.54 17.03
N GLY A 113 -31.74 87.34 18.28
CA GLY A 113 -31.17 86.06 18.73
C GLY A 113 -29.88 85.65 18.02
N ARG A 114 -29.19 86.59 17.36
CA ARG A 114 -28.00 86.33 16.54
C ARG A 114 -26.95 87.44 16.67
N PRO A 115 -25.65 87.11 16.60
CA PRO A 115 -24.60 88.12 16.57
C PRO A 115 -24.68 88.95 15.28
N LEU A 116 -24.17 90.18 15.32
CA LEU A 116 -24.00 91.03 14.15
C LEU A 116 -22.73 90.63 13.39
N ILE A 117 -21.68 90.30 14.14
CA ILE A 117 -20.34 89.93 13.68
C ILE A 117 -19.83 88.72 14.47
N GLY A 118 -19.14 87.79 13.83
CA GLY A 118 -18.51 86.63 14.45
C GLY A 118 -19.05 85.29 13.93
N ASP A 119 -18.24 84.25 14.04
CA ASP A 119 -18.56 82.93 13.50
C ASP A 119 -19.62 82.19 14.35
N GLY A 120 -20.38 81.32 13.69
CA GLY A 120 -21.37 80.47 14.35
C GLY A 120 -20.71 79.42 15.24
N ALA A 121 -21.30 79.14 16.40
CA ALA A 121 -20.80 78.12 17.30
C ALA A 121 -20.81 76.73 16.62
N ASN A 122 -19.71 75.97 16.73
CA ASN A 122 -19.68 74.59 16.26
C ASN A 122 -20.68 73.72 17.04
N GLY A 123 -21.27 72.75 16.35
CA GLY A 123 -22.16 71.76 16.93
C GLY A 123 -21.46 70.93 18.01
N THR A 124 -22.25 70.47 18.97
CA THR A 124 -21.81 69.65 20.11
C THR A 124 -22.66 68.39 20.22
N ALA A 125 -22.26 67.40 21.01
CA ALA A 125 -23.04 66.18 21.21
C ALA A 125 -24.49 66.45 21.66
N ALA A 126 -24.72 67.51 22.45
CA ALA A 126 -26.05 67.91 22.92
C ALA A 126 -26.84 68.76 21.91
N ASN A 127 -26.16 69.54 21.06
CA ASN A 127 -26.76 70.35 20.01
C ASN A 127 -25.98 70.12 18.71
N PRO A 128 -26.31 69.07 17.92
CA PRO A 128 -25.44 68.61 16.85
C PRO A 128 -25.24 69.61 15.70
N ASN A 129 -26.22 70.46 15.42
CA ASN A 129 -26.12 71.40 14.31
C ASN A 129 -25.23 72.59 14.67
N GLY A 130 -24.43 73.05 13.70
CA GLY A 130 -23.67 74.29 13.80
C GLY A 130 -24.60 75.51 13.86
N GLY A 131 -24.27 76.46 14.73
CA GLY A 131 -24.95 77.74 14.85
C GLY A 131 -24.75 78.60 13.60
N ALA A 132 -25.72 79.47 13.31
CA ALA A 132 -25.58 80.43 12.21
C ALA A 132 -24.55 81.52 12.55
N GLY A 133 -23.79 81.96 11.55
CA GLY A 133 -22.84 83.06 11.68
C GLY A 133 -23.51 84.42 11.91
N GLY A 134 -22.70 85.42 12.26
CA GLY A 134 -23.13 86.79 12.46
C GLY A 134 -23.82 87.40 11.24
N LEU A 135 -24.82 88.25 11.45
CA LEU A 135 -25.71 88.76 10.40
C LEU A 135 -24.98 89.49 9.27
N LEU A 136 -23.89 90.22 9.56
CA LEU A 136 -23.10 90.94 8.57
C LEU A 136 -21.83 90.19 8.16
N TRP A 137 -21.07 89.70 9.13
CA TRP A 137 -19.82 88.98 8.88
C TRP A 137 -19.68 87.81 9.84
N GLY A 138 -19.49 86.62 9.29
CA GLY A 138 -19.26 85.41 10.09
C GLY A 138 -19.56 84.16 9.29
N ASN A 139 -18.65 83.18 9.40
CA ASN A 139 -18.88 81.84 8.89
C ASN A 139 -19.96 81.13 9.72
N GLY A 140 -20.64 80.15 9.13
CA GLY A 140 -21.48 79.24 9.91
C GLY A 140 -20.63 78.23 10.70
N GLY A 141 -21.11 77.83 11.87
CA GLY A 141 -20.45 76.80 12.67
C GLY A 141 -20.48 75.44 11.99
N ASN A 142 -19.45 74.62 12.20
CA ASN A 142 -19.42 73.26 11.68
C ASN A 142 -20.38 72.36 12.48
N GLY A 143 -21.03 71.41 11.81
CA GLY A 143 -21.87 70.40 12.45
C GLY A 143 -21.06 69.36 13.22
N TYR A 144 -21.66 68.81 14.27
CA TYR A 144 -21.07 67.78 15.11
C TYR A 144 -21.00 66.44 14.39
N SER A 145 -19.81 65.84 14.37
CA SER A 145 -19.59 64.47 13.89
C SER A 145 -20.01 63.46 14.94
N GLN A 146 -20.98 62.59 14.61
CA GLN A 146 -21.55 61.64 15.56
C GLN A 146 -20.67 60.39 15.70
N PRO A 147 -20.23 60.02 16.92
CA PRO A 147 -19.57 58.74 17.16
C PRO A 147 -20.58 57.59 17.38
N THR A 148 -21.81 57.90 17.74
CA THR A 148 -22.84 56.91 18.12
C THR A 148 -23.55 56.37 16.88
N ALA A 149 -23.58 55.04 16.73
CA ALA A 149 -24.26 54.36 15.62
C ALA A 149 -25.74 54.77 15.49
N GLY A 150 -26.23 54.92 14.25
CA GLY A 150 -27.62 55.33 13.96
C GLY A 150 -27.92 56.83 14.08
N PHE A 151 -27.03 57.66 14.63
CA PHE A 151 -27.25 59.11 14.74
C PHE A 151 -26.71 59.87 13.53
N VAL A 152 -27.57 60.68 12.91
CA VAL A 152 -27.25 61.53 11.75
C VAL A 152 -26.28 62.64 12.14
N GLY A 153 -25.30 62.92 11.28
CA GLY A 153 -24.33 64.00 11.47
C GLY A 153 -24.99 65.37 11.55
N GLY A 154 -24.47 66.25 12.40
CA GLY A 154 -25.01 67.60 12.56
C GLY A 154 -24.93 68.42 11.27
N ALA A 155 -25.97 69.18 10.94
CA ALA A 155 -25.92 70.11 9.82
C ALA A 155 -24.96 71.27 10.10
N GLY A 156 -24.26 71.76 9.08
CA GLY A 156 -23.47 72.98 9.16
C GLY A 156 -24.35 74.23 9.23
N GLY A 157 -23.93 75.22 10.01
CA GLY A 157 -24.61 76.49 10.15
C GLY A 157 -24.53 77.34 8.88
N ALA A 158 -25.55 78.17 8.64
CA ALA A 158 -25.52 79.15 7.56
C ALA A 158 -24.74 80.41 7.97
N ALA A 159 -24.01 81.01 7.03
CA ALA A 159 -23.39 82.32 7.22
C ALA A 159 -24.41 83.48 7.14
N GLY A 160 -23.96 84.70 7.44
CA GLY A 160 -24.76 85.92 7.33
C GLY A 160 -24.76 86.56 5.94
N LEU A 161 -24.42 87.85 5.87
CA LEU A 161 -24.24 88.57 4.61
C LEU A 161 -22.91 88.20 3.92
N ILE A 162 -21.81 88.19 4.68
CA ILE A 162 -20.48 87.74 4.25
C ILE A 162 -19.99 86.61 5.16
N GLY A 163 -19.48 85.52 4.57
CA GLY A 163 -18.93 84.38 5.31
C GLY A 163 -19.25 83.05 4.65
N ASN A 164 -18.47 82.01 4.92
CA ASN A 164 -18.70 80.68 4.35
C ASN A 164 -19.66 79.85 5.22
N GLY A 165 -20.46 78.99 4.60
CA GLY A 165 -21.28 78.04 5.35
C GLY A 165 -20.41 77.01 6.09
N GLY A 166 -20.83 76.61 7.28
CA GLY A 166 -20.13 75.59 8.06
C GLY A 166 -20.22 74.21 7.41
N SER A 167 -19.23 73.34 7.63
CA SER A 167 -19.29 71.97 7.12
C SER A 167 -20.32 71.14 7.89
N GLY A 168 -20.97 70.17 7.24
CA GLY A 168 -21.73 69.14 7.92
C GLY A 168 -20.83 68.17 8.69
N GLY A 169 -21.30 67.70 9.84
CA GLY A 169 -20.62 66.67 10.63
C GLY A 169 -20.82 65.27 10.03
N THR A 170 -19.92 64.34 10.30
CA THR A 170 -20.07 62.96 9.83
C THR A 170 -21.21 62.23 10.54
N GLY A 171 -21.89 61.34 9.82
CA GLY A 171 -22.86 60.42 10.41
C GLY A 171 -22.18 59.38 11.29
N GLY A 172 -22.88 58.98 12.35
CA GLY A 172 -22.52 57.78 13.12
C GLY A 172 -22.72 56.53 12.28
N ALA A 173 -22.20 55.39 12.74
CA ALA A 173 -22.19 54.16 11.94
C ALA A 173 -23.58 53.80 11.36
N GLY A 174 -23.65 53.60 10.04
CA GLY A 174 -24.88 53.35 9.26
C GLY A 174 -25.81 54.56 9.05
N ALA A 175 -25.49 55.74 9.60
CA ALA A 175 -26.33 56.93 9.54
C ALA A 175 -25.79 58.00 8.59
N ALA A 176 -26.69 58.84 8.07
CA ALA A 176 -26.34 59.85 7.08
C ALA A 176 -25.43 60.96 7.66
N GLY A 177 -24.60 61.55 6.80
CA GLY A 177 -23.84 62.75 7.10
C GLY A 177 -24.71 64.00 7.13
N GLY A 178 -24.30 65.00 7.92
CA GLY A 178 -24.99 66.28 8.01
C GLY A 178 -24.86 67.10 6.72
N ALA A 179 -25.89 67.84 6.35
CA ALA A 179 -25.81 68.77 5.23
C ALA A 179 -24.85 69.94 5.55
N GLY A 180 -24.16 70.46 4.53
CA GLY A 180 -23.36 71.67 4.63
C GLY A 180 -24.22 72.94 4.73
N GLY A 181 -23.73 73.92 5.47
CA GLY A 181 -24.41 75.19 5.67
C GLY A 181 -24.39 76.10 4.44
N ALA A 182 -25.38 76.98 4.30
CA ALA A 182 -25.42 77.95 3.22
C ALA A 182 -24.32 79.04 3.39
N GLY A 183 -23.69 79.42 2.28
CA GLY A 183 -22.78 80.56 2.22
C GLY A 183 -23.49 81.90 2.37
N GLY A 184 -22.70 82.95 2.60
CA GLY A 184 -23.18 84.31 2.84
C GLY A 184 -24.09 84.81 1.72
N TRP A 185 -25.10 85.61 2.08
CA TRP A 185 -26.09 86.09 1.12
C TRP A 185 -25.45 86.88 -0.04
N LEU A 186 -24.47 87.73 0.27
CA LEU A 186 -23.71 88.50 -0.72
C LEU A 186 -22.45 87.74 -1.16
N TYR A 187 -21.59 87.34 -0.23
CA TYR A 187 -20.34 86.67 -0.54
C TYR A 187 -20.02 85.53 0.43
N GLY A 188 -19.81 84.34 -0.11
CA GLY A 188 -19.36 83.18 0.64
C GLY A 188 -19.68 81.86 -0.04
N ASN A 189 -18.79 80.90 0.12
CA ASN A 189 -18.99 79.54 -0.39
C ASN A 189 -19.95 78.77 0.52
N GLY A 190 -20.67 77.81 -0.06
CA GLY A 190 -21.41 76.83 0.73
C GLY A 190 -20.46 75.87 1.46
N GLY A 191 -20.87 75.41 2.65
CA GLY A 191 -20.11 74.43 3.42
C GLY A 191 -20.17 73.03 2.79
N GLY A 192 -19.12 72.23 2.94
CA GLY A 192 -19.14 70.83 2.51
C GLY A 192 -20.12 69.99 3.31
N GLY A 193 -20.77 69.01 2.69
CA GLY A 193 -21.56 68.00 3.38
C GLY A 193 -20.69 66.99 4.12
N GLY A 194 -21.17 66.51 5.27
CA GLY A 194 -20.47 65.49 6.06
C GLY A 194 -20.56 64.11 5.42
N ALA A 195 -19.56 63.26 5.65
CA ALA A 195 -19.59 61.87 5.20
C ALA A 195 -20.65 61.05 5.95
N GLY A 196 -21.31 60.12 5.26
CA GLY A 196 -22.15 59.11 5.88
C GLY A 196 -21.32 58.06 6.63
N GLY A 197 -21.83 57.57 7.76
CA GLY A 197 -21.12 56.59 8.59
C GLY A 197 -21.15 55.20 7.98
N ALA A 198 -20.00 54.52 7.96
CA ALA A 198 -19.92 53.12 7.55
C ALA A 198 -20.76 52.23 8.48
N ALA A 199 -21.37 51.17 7.95
CA ALA A 199 -22.15 50.24 8.75
C ALA A 199 -21.24 49.31 9.59
N VAL A 200 -21.68 49.01 10.81
CA VAL A 200 -21.02 48.07 11.75
C VAL A 200 -21.88 46.86 12.13
N LEU A 201 -23.19 46.91 11.83
CA LEU A 201 -24.06 45.74 11.94
C LEU A 201 -23.89 44.89 10.69
N THR A 202 -23.69 43.58 10.86
CA THR A 202 -23.53 42.59 9.79
C THR A 202 -24.63 42.71 8.72
N GLY A 203 -24.24 42.80 7.44
CA GLY A 203 -25.16 43.05 6.30
C GLY A 203 -25.79 44.44 6.25
N GLY A 204 -25.46 45.33 7.21
CA GLY A 204 -25.99 46.69 7.32
C GLY A 204 -25.54 47.62 6.20
N ILE A 205 -26.43 48.55 5.82
CA ILE A 205 -26.22 49.52 4.75
C ILE A 205 -25.46 50.73 5.31
N GLY A 206 -24.44 51.19 4.58
CA GLY A 206 -23.70 52.41 4.93
C GLY A 206 -24.58 53.67 4.79
N GLY A 207 -24.39 54.65 5.66
CA GLY A 207 -25.18 55.88 5.64
C GLY A 207 -24.88 56.77 4.43
N ASP A 208 -25.87 57.53 3.97
CA ASP A 208 -25.68 58.45 2.83
C ASP A 208 -24.82 59.67 3.20
N GLY A 209 -24.09 60.21 2.23
CA GLY A 209 -23.36 61.46 2.38
C GLY A 209 -24.28 62.66 2.46
N GLY A 210 -23.97 63.62 3.33
CA GLY A 210 -24.71 64.86 3.45
C GLY A 210 -24.57 65.73 2.19
N ALA A 211 -25.63 66.44 1.81
CA ALA A 211 -25.57 67.38 0.69
C ALA A 211 -24.66 68.59 1.02
N GLY A 212 -23.97 69.13 0.02
CA GLY A 212 -23.23 70.37 0.14
C GLY A 212 -24.16 71.58 0.26
N GLY A 213 -23.73 72.60 1.00
CA GLY A 213 -24.47 73.84 1.16
C GLY A 213 -24.45 74.72 -0.09
N ALA A 214 -25.48 75.52 -0.31
CA ALA A 214 -25.53 76.45 -1.44
C ALA A 214 -24.79 77.77 -1.14
N ALA A 215 -24.08 78.31 -2.13
CA ALA A 215 -23.74 79.73 -2.19
C ALA A 215 -24.93 80.53 -2.74
N ARG A 216 -25.02 81.83 -2.44
CA ARG A 216 -26.19 82.66 -2.79
C ARG A 216 -25.92 83.61 -3.95
N LEU A 217 -25.27 84.75 -3.73
CA LEU A 217 -24.99 85.71 -4.81
C LEU A 217 -23.60 85.49 -5.41
N PHE A 218 -22.53 85.58 -4.61
CA PHE A 218 -21.16 85.28 -5.02
C PHE A 218 -20.56 84.17 -4.14
N GLY A 219 -19.98 83.15 -4.77
CA GLY A 219 -19.38 81.99 -4.10
C GLY A 219 -19.69 80.68 -4.82
N ALA A 220 -18.86 79.67 -4.58
CA ALA A 220 -19.05 78.31 -5.09
C ALA A 220 -19.94 77.49 -4.14
N GLY A 221 -20.69 76.55 -4.70
CA GLY A 221 -21.43 75.57 -3.92
C GLY A 221 -20.50 74.62 -3.16
N GLY A 222 -20.93 74.21 -1.96
CA GLY A 222 -20.19 73.26 -1.14
C GLY A 222 -20.17 71.86 -1.74
N VAL A 223 -19.11 71.10 -1.50
CA VAL A 223 -19.00 69.71 -1.98
C VAL A 223 -19.99 68.79 -1.25
N GLY A 224 -20.51 67.77 -1.93
CA GLY A 224 -21.28 66.71 -1.30
C GLY A 224 -20.39 65.76 -0.49
N GLY A 225 -20.88 65.26 0.64
CA GLY A 225 -20.19 64.28 1.47
C GLY A 225 -20.17 62.89 0.83
N SER A 226 -19.17 62.07 1.13
CA SER A 226 -19.13 60.68 0.66
C SER A 226 -20.13 59.78 1.40
N GLY A 227 -20.69 58.79 0.72
CA GLY A 227 -21.46 57.72 1.35
C GLY A 227 -20.58 56.77 2.16
N GLY A 228 -21.12 56.22 3.25
CA GLY A 228 -20.46 55.25 4.11
C GLY A 228 -20.40 53.86 3.47
N ALA A 229 -19.40 53.05 3.84
CA ALA A 229 -19.31 51.67 3.38
C ALA A 229 -20.40 50.77 4.01
N GLY A 230 -20.87 49.78 3.25
CA GLY A 230 -21.71 48.70 3.78
C GLY A 230 -20.89 47.67 4.58
N ALA A 231 -21.55 47.00 5.53
CA ALA A 231 -20.90 46.01 6.39
C ALA A 231 -20.79 44.64 5.71
N GLY A 232 -19.80 43.84 6.12
CA GLY A 232 -19.68 42.44 5.69
C GLY A 232 -20.92 41.60 6.07
N GLY A 233 -21.24 40.61 5.24
CA GLY A 233 -22.30 39.64 5.49
C GLY A 233 -21.94 38.61 6.57
N ALA A 234 -22.95 37.95 7.12
CA ALA A 234 -22.77 36.97 8.20
C ALA A 234 -22.01 35.73 7.70
N LEU A 235 -21.11 35.17 8.50
CA LEU A 235 -20.57 33.85 8.21
C LEU A 235 -21.68 32.81 8.31
N GLY A 236 -21.71 31.86 7.37
CA GLY A 236 -22.55 30.69 7.45
C GLY A 236 -22.11 29.80 8.62
N SER A 237 -23.07 29.33 9.41
CA SER A 237 -22.80 28.37 10.49
C SER A 237 -22.17 27.10 9.90
N ALA A 238 -21.14 26.56 10.56
CA ALA A 238 -20.70 25.20 10.24
C ALA A 238 -21.84 24.20 10.51
N GLY A 239 -21.86 23.11 9.75
CA GLY A 239 -22.78 22.01 9.97
C GLY A 239 -22.64 21.39 11.36
N THR A 240 -23.65 20.62 11.76
CA THR A 240 -23.74 19.88 13.02
C THR A 240 -24.32 18.50 12.76
N GLU A 241 -24.16 17.53 13.67
CA GLU A 241 -24.74 16.19 13.54
C GLU A 241 -26.25 16.18 13.19
N VAL A 242 -27.02 17.17 13.67
CA VAL A 242 -28.48 17.30 13.44
C VAL A 242 -28.81 18.08 12.15
N ALA A 243 -27.90 18.93 11.68
CA ALA A 243 -28.02 19.73 10.46
C ALA A 243 -26.64 19.76 9.78
N PRO A 244 -26.28 18.71 9.03
CA PRO A 244 -24.89 18.48 8.63
C PRO A 244 -24.40 19.45 7.56
N ASP A 245 -25.30 20.02 6.76
CA ASP A 245 -24.94 21.03 5.76
C ASP A 245 -24.48 22.34 6.42
N GLY A 246 -23.40 22.91 5.91
CA GLY A 246 -22.94 24.25 6.23
C GLY A 246 -23.94 25.30 5.76
N GLY A 247 -24.22 26.27 6.64
CA GLY A 247 -25.10 27.39 6.34
C GLY A 247 -24.55 28.28 5.22
N ILE A 248 -25.44 28.88 4.44
CA ILE A 248 -25.07 29.84 3.40
C ILE A 248 -24.58 31.14 4.06
N GLY A 249 -23.52 31.74 3.50
CA GLY A 249 -23.02 33.04 3.93
C GLY A 249 -24.04 34.16 3.68
N GLY A 250 -24.20 35.06 4.65
CA GLY A 250 -25.07 36.22 4.53
C GLY A 250 -24.58 37.22 3.48
N THR A 251 -25.52 37.97 2.89
CA THR A 251 -25.19 39.02 1.91
C THR A 251 -24.47 40.20 2.55
N GLY A 252 -23.50 40.77 1.85
CA GLY A 252 -22.88 42.03 2.22
C GLY A 252 -23.87 43.20 2.12
N GLY A 253 -23.73 44.17 3.02
CA GLY A 253 -24.54 45.37 3.04
C GLY A 253 -24.18 46.34 1.92
N ARG A 254 -25.16 47.14 1.45
CA ARG A 254 -24.89 48.13 0.39
C ARG A 254 -24.11 49.33 0.92
N GLY A 255 -23.30 49.95 0.06
CA GLY A 255 -22.73 51.26 0.34
C GLY A 255 -23.78 52.36 0.28
N GLY A 256 -23.63 53.39 1.10
CA GLY A 256 -24.48 54.58 1.10
C GLY A 256 -24.24 55.46 -0.13
N HIS A 257 -25.23 56.25 -0.50
CA HIS A 257 -25.14 57.17 -1.63
C HIS A 257 -24.23 58.36 -1.30
N GLY A 258 -23.56 58.92 -2.31
CA GLY A 258 -22.86 60.19 -2.18
C GLY A 258 -23.84 61.36 -2.12
N GLY A 259 -23.54 62.35 -1.27
CA GLY A 259 -24.36 63.55 -1.13
C GLY A 259 -24.29 64.43 -2.38
N ALA A 260 -25.39 65.10 -2.71
CA ALA A 260 -25.39 66.07 -3.81
C ALA A 260 -24.47 67.26 -3.51
N GLY A 261 -23.81 67.80 -4.53
CA GLY A 261 -23.10 69.07 -4.44
C GLY A 261 -24.07 70.25 -4.29
N GLY A 262 -23.69 71.24 -3.50
CA GLY A 262 -24.48 72.44 -3.27
C GLY A 262 -24.53 73.37 -4.48
N SER A 263 -25.57 74.19 -4.58
CA SER A 263 -25.70 75.15 -5.68
C SER A 263 -24.67 76.28 -5.62
N GLY A 264 -24.19 76.70 -6.78
CA GLY A 264 -23.32 77.88 -6.92
C GLY A 264 -24.11 79.19 -6.98
N GLY A 265 -23.47 80.30 -6.60
CA GLY A 265 -24.05 81.64 -6.76
C GLY A 265 -24.22 82.06 -8.23
N LEU A 266 -24.66 83.29 -8.48
CA LEU A 266 -25.00 83.80 -9.82
C LEU A 266 -23.87 83.59 -10.86
N LEU A 267 -22.61 83.77 -10.44
CA LEU A 267 -21.41 83.55 -11.24
C LEU A 267 -20.49 82.45 -10.66
N GLY A 268 -20.96 81.72 -9.65
CA GLY A 268 -20.21 80.65 -9.01
C GLY A 268 -20.43 79.30 -9.67
N THR A 269 -19.46 78.39 -9.52
CA THR A 269 -19.65 76.97 -9.87
C THR A 269 -20.46 76.26 -8.79
N GLY A 270 -21.27 75.29 -9.17
CA GLY A 270 -21.83 74.34 -8.21
C GLY A 270 -20.76 73.43 -7.61
N GLY A 271 -21.04 72.91 -6.42
CA GLY A 271 -20.14 71.97 -5.74
C GLY A 271 -20.12 70.61 -6.41
N VAL A 272 -19.00 69.88 -6.28
CA VAL A 272 -18.93 68.49 -6.76
C VAL A 272 -19.83 67.58 -5.93
N GLY A 273 -20.41 66.56 -6.55
CA GLY A 273 -21.12 65.50 -5.84
C GLY A 273 -20.15 64.60 -5.06
N GLY A 274 -20.59 64.09 -3.91
CA GLY A 274 -19.80 63.17 -3.09
C GLY A 274 -19.71 61.78 -3.72
N ALA A 275 -18.64 61.03 -3.42
CA ALA A 275 -18.53 59.65 -3.89
C ALA A 275 -19.50 58.72 -3.15
N GLY A 276 -20.01 57.70 -3.84
CA GLY A 276 -20.78 56.61 -3.22
C GLY A 276 -19.89 55.69 -2.38
N GLY A 277 -20.44 55.13 -1.32
CA GLY A 277 -19.75 54.20 -0.43
C GLY A 277 -19.54 52.83 -1.06
N ALA A 278 -18.49 52.11 -0.63
CA ALA A 278 -18.25 50.73 -1.06
C ALA A 278 -19.33 49.77 -0.51
N GLY A 279 -19.69 48.75 -1.28
CA GLY A 279 -20.47 47.62 -0.78
C GLY A 279 -19.63 46.73 0.15
N GLY A 280 -20.28 46.18 1.18
CA GLY A 280 -19.66 45.21 2.09
C GLY A 280 -19.46 43.85 1.43
N THR A 281 -18.47 43.09 1.90
CA THR A 281 -18.20 41.74 1.37
C THR A 281 -19.31 40.76 1.73
N GLY A 282 -19.57 39.76 0.88
CA GLY A 282 -20.39 38.61 1.26
C GLY A 282 -19.72 37.82 2.39
N GLY A 283 -20.51 37.24 3.29
CA GLY A 283 -19.99 36.34 4.31
C GLY A 283 -19.58 34.99 3.71
N ALA A 284 -18.60 34.31 4.30
CA ALA A 284 -18.22 32.97 3.84
C ALA A 284 -19.32 31.94 4.15
N GLY A 285 -19.45 30.91 3.33
CA GLY A 285 -20.27 29.74 3.63
C GLY A 285 -19.68 28.88 4.74
N GLY A 286 -20.53 28.21 5.51
CA GLY A 286 -20.11 27.30 6.57
C GLY A 286 -19.53 26.00 6.02
N LEU A 287 -18.63 25.36 6.75
CA LEU A 287 -18.15 24.02 6.41
C LEU A 287 -19.27 22.99 6.64
N GLY A 288 -19.31 21.93 5.83
CA GLY A 288 -20.10 20.75 6.13
C GLY A 288 -19.57 19.99 7.34
N HIS A 289 -20.45 19.31 8.07
CA HIS A 289 -20.10 18.45 9.20
C HIS A 289 -19.58 17.09 8.70
N ASP A 290 -18.57 16.53 9.35
CA ASP A 290 -18.13 15.17 9.05
C ASP A 290 -19.21 14.14 9.44
N GLY A 291 -19.27 13.03 8.72
CA GLY A 291 -20.18 11.93 8.99
C GLY A 291 -19.93 11.34 10.37
N ALA A 292 -21.00 11.18 11.16
CA ALA A 292 -20.95 10.46 12.41
C ALA A 292 -21.04 8.95 12.17
N VAL A 293 -20.27 8.17 12.93
CA VAL A 293 -20.41 6.71 12.95
C VAL A 293 -21.76 6.37 13.57
N GLY A 294 -22.70 5.92 12.73
CA GLY A 294 -24.12 5.84 13.07
C GLY A 294 -24.41 4.98 14.31
N SER A 295 -25.02 5.59 15.33
CA SER A 295 -25.48 4.91 16.54
C SER A 295 -26.87 4.25 16.40
N VAL A 296 -27.50 4.38 15.22
CA VAL A 296 -28.85 3.88 14.93
C VAL A 296 -28.83 2.89 13.75
N ARG A 297 -29.48 1.74 13.96
CA ARG A 297 -29.56 0.64 12.99
C ARG A 297 -30.37 1.03 11.76
N GLY A 298 -29.72 1.13 10.60
CA GLY A 298 -30.37 1.32 9.30
C GLY A 298 -30.13 2.66 8.61
N ALA A 299 -29.34 3.56 9.20
CA ALA A 299 -28.72 4.67 8.47
C ALA A 299 -27.37 4.22 7.88
N ASP A 300 -26.90 4.94 6.86
CA ASP A 300 -25.52 4.84 6.37
C ASP A 300 -24.51 5.19 7.48
N GLY A 301 -23.23 4.82 7.31
CA GLY A 301 -22.19 5.67 7.89
C GLY A 301 -22.44 7.07 7.35
N THR A 302 -22.81 8.05 8.19
CA THR A 302 -23.60 9.17 7.65
C THR A 302 -22.77 9.93 6.63
N ALA A 303 -23.43 10.38 5.56
CA ALA A 303 -22.75 11.22 4.58
C ALA A 303 -22.24 12.49 5.28
N GLY A 304 -21.04 12.93 4.88
CA GLY A 304 -20.58 14.25 5.25
C GLY A 304 -21.55 15.29 4.71
N GLY A 305 -21.79 16.33 5.50
CA GLY A 305 -22.66 17.43 5.10
C GLY A 305 -22.02 18.28 4.00
N ASN A 306 -22.86 18.96 3.22
CA ASN A 306 -22.41 19.82 2.14
C ASN A 306 -21.81 21.13 2.69
N GLY A 307 -20.84 21.70 2.00
CA GLY A 307 -20.34 23.04 2.26
C GLY A 307 -21.36 24.11 1.87
N GLY A 308 -21.54 25.10 2.71
CA GLY A 308 -22.41 26.24 2.46
C GLY A 308 -21.90 27.12 1.31
N ALA A 309 -22.81 27.68 0.53
CA ALA A 309 -22.46 28.66 -0.48
C ALA A 309 -21.99 29.98 0.17
N GLY A 310 -21.07 30.69 -0.50
CA GLY A 310 -20.67 32.04 -0.11
C GLY A 310 -21.78 33.06 -0.33
N GLY A 311 -21.86 34.06 0.53
CA GLY A 311 -22.84 35.15 0.43
C GLY A 311 -22.54 36.12 -0.71
N VAL A 312 -23.57 36.74 -1.27
CA VAL A 312 -23.40 37.76 -2.34
C VAL A 312 -22.81 39.04 -1.73
N GLY A 313 -21.85 39.67 -2.42
CA GLY A 313 -21.31 40.96 -2.05
C GLY A 313 -22.36 42.08 -2.17
N GLY A 314 -22.28 43.06 -1.28
CA GLY A 314 -23.19 44.21 -1.31
C GLY A 314 -22.90 45.13 -2.49
N ASN A 315 -23.94 45.77 -3.04
CA ASN A 315 -23.75 46.75 -4.11
C ASN A 315 -23.09 48.04 -3.57
N GLY A 316 -22.25 48.68 -4.39
CA GLY A 316 -21.75 50.02 -4.12
C GLY A 316 -22.84 51.08 -4.20
N GLY A 317 -22.72 52.14 -3.41
CA GLY A 317 -23.65 53.27 -3.41
C GLY A 317 -23.47 54.14 -4.66
N ALA A 318 -24.55 54.77 -5.12
CA ALA A 318 -24.45 55.72 -6.24
C ALA A 318 -23.67 56.99 -5.84
N GLY A 319 -22.96 57.60 -6.78
CA GLY A 319 -22.33 58.90 -6.59
C GLY A 319 -23.35 60.04 -6.57
N GLY A 320 -23.04 61.10 -5.82
CA GLY A 320 -23.89 62.28 -5.70
C GLY A 320 -23.93 63.14 -6.96
N VAL A 321 -25.05 63.80 -7.21
CA VAL A 321 -25.20 64.74 -8.33
C VAL A 321 -24.39 66.01 -8.07
N GLY A 322 -23.69 66.53 -9.08
CA GLY A 322 -23.01 67.83 -9.00
C GLY A 322 -24.00 68.99 -8.93
N GLY A 323 -23.73 69.98 -8.08
CA GLY A 323 -24.61 71.14 -7.92
C GLY A 323 -24.64 72.02 -9.16
N SER A 324 -25.73 72.78 -9.37
CA SER A 324 -25.85 73.77 -10.46
C SER A 324 -25.72 75.20 -9.93
N ASN A 325 -25.32 76.15 -10.77
CA ASN A 325 -25.43 77.57 -10.42
C ASN A 325 -26.88 78.07 -10.49
N ALA A 326 -27.15 79.26 -9.95
CA ALA A 326 -28.48 79.87 -9.96
C ALA A 326 -29.08 80.12 -11.36
N LEU A 327 -28.28 80.03 -12.43
CA LEU A 327 -28.70 80.19 -13.83
C LEU A 327 -28.84 78.85 -14.58
N GLY A 328 -28.60 77.71 -13.92
CA GLY A 328 -28.69 76.37 -14.51
C GLY A 328 -27.66 76.06 -15.62
N GLN A 329 -26.64 76.90 -15.81
CA GLN A 329 -25.74 76.81 -16.97
C GLN A 329 -24.87 75.55 -16.89
N ALA A 330 -24.89 74.72 -17.93
CA ALA A 330 -24.17 73.44 -17.97
C ALA A 330 -22.66 73.57 -17.66
N ALA A 331 -22.01 74.61 -18.17
CA ALA A 331 -20.58 74.88 -17.95
C ALA A 331 -20.21 75.37 -16.53
N SER A 332 -21.20 75.49 -15.64
CA SER A 332 -21.03 75.89 -14.23
C SER A 332 -21.48 74.82 -13.23
N GLN A 333 -21.97 73.68 -13.73
CA GLN A 333 -22.37 72.56 -12.88
C GLN A 333 -21.12 71.89 -12.28
N GLY A 334 -21.23 71.42 -11.05
CA GLY A 334 -20.20 70.60 -10.43
C GLY A 334 -20.01 69.26 -11.17
N VAL A 335 -18.84 68.66 -10.97
CA VAL A 335 -18.57 67.27 -11.36
C VAL A 335 -19.44 66.33 -10.54
N GLY A 336 -20.00 65.29 -11.16
CA GLY A 336 -20.74 64.25 -10.45
C GLY A 336 -19.80 63.34 -9.65
N GLY A 337 -20.24 62.90 -8.48
CA GLY A 337 -19.46 62.02 -7.63
C GLY A 337 -19.26 60.64 -8.24
N ALA A 338 -18.13 59.98 -7.98
CA ALA A 338 -17.91 58.61 -8.41
C ALA A 338 -18.88 57.63 -7.71
N GLY A 339 -19.33 56.59 -8.42
CA GLY A 339 -20.05 55.47 -7.82
C GLY A 339 -19.12 54.61 -6.97
N GLY A 340 -19.64 54.09 -5.86
CA GLY A 340 -18.89 53.20 -4.96
C GLY A 340 -18.64 51.83 -5.59
N ILE A 341 -17.54 51.19 -5.23
CA ILE A 341 -17.25 49.82 -5.68
C ILE A 341 -18.23 48.80 -5.07
N GLY A 342 -18.56 47.75 -5.82
CA GLY A 342 -19.27 46.59 -5.28
C GLY A 342 -18.38 45.80 -4.32
N GLY A 343 -18.98 45.23 -3.27
CA GLY A 343 -18.30 44.34 -2.34
C GLY A 343 -18.00 42.99 -2.98
N THR A 344 -16.92 42.34 -2.56
CA THR A 344 -16.58 40.99 -3.06
C THR A 344 -17.61 39.96 -2.60
N GLY A 345 -17.79 38.90 -3.39
CA GLY A 345 -18.54 37.73 -2.94
C GLY A 345 -17.83 36.99 -1.81
N GLY A 346 -18.59 36.26 -1.01
CA GLY A 346 -18.07 35.41 0.06
C GLY A 346 -17.43 34.13 -0.47
N ALA A 347 -16.44 33.61 0.26
CA ALA A 347 -15.86 32.30 -0.01
C ALA A 347 -16.89 31.18 0.27
N PRO A 348 -16.85 30.06 -0.46
CA PRO A 348 -17.64 28.87 -0.12
C PRO A 348 -17.07 28.10 1.07
N GLY A 349 -17.87 27.23 1.66
CA GLY A 349 -17.41 26.18 2.57
C GLY A 349 -17.11 24.87 1.82
N ASN A 350 -16.22 24.05 2.39
CA ASN A 350 -15.96 22.69 1.91
C ASN A 350 -16.99 21.70 2.46
N GLY A 351 -17.18 20.58 1.76
CA GLY A 351 -17.97 19.46 2.27
C GLY A 351 -17.24 18.67 3.36
N GLY A 352 -17.99 18.12 4.31
CA GLY A 352 -17.46 17.23 5.36
C GLY A 352 -17.11 15.84 4.83
N ALA A 353 -16.21 15.14 5.50
CA ALA A 353 -15.87 13.75 5.18
C ALA A 353 -17.04 12.80 5.51
N GLY A 354 -17.15 11.66 4.84
CA GLY A 354 -18.10 10.60 5.19
C GLY A 354 -17.61 9.73 6.35
N ALA A 355 -18.55 9.17 7.13
CA ALA A 355 -18.19 8.34 8.28
C ALA A 355 -17.56 7.00 7.86
N THR A 356 -16.64 6.46 8.66
CA THR A 356 -16.23 5.05 8.55
C THR A 356 -17.42 4.12 8.76
N GLY A 357 -17.57 3.13 7.88
CA GLY A 357 -18.62 2.12 7.97
C GLY A 357 -18.40 1.13 9.12
N THR A 358 -19.47 0.53 9.63
CA THR A 358 -19.42 -0.51 10.66
C THR A 358 -20.40 -1.62 10.30
N TRP A 359 -20.14 -2.90 10.61
CA TRP A 359 -21.06 -3.98 10.21
C TRP A 359 -22.49 -3.84 10.76
N THR A 360 -22.67 -3.05 11.82
CA THR A 360 -23.97 -2.68 12.40
C THR A 360 -24.77 -1.64 11.61
N THR A 361 -24.15 -0.94 10.64
CA THR A 361 -24.74 0.12 9.80
C THR A 361 -24.36 -0.04 8.33
N ASN A 362 -25.34 0.01 7.41
CA ASN A 362 -25.16 -0.16 5.96
C ASN A 362 -24.11 -1.23 5.54
N ASN A 363 -24.21 -2.41 6.17
CA ASN A 363 -23.39 -3.59 5.91
C ASN A 363 -21.87 -3.31 5.86
N GLY A 364 -21.38 -2.39 6.71
CA GLY A 364 -19.98 -2.01 6.80
C GLY A 364 -19.50 -0.97 5.80
N THR A 365 -20.32 -0.50 4.86
CA THR A 365 -19.86 0.44 3.83
C THR A 365 -19.63 1.85 4.36
N GLY A 366 -18.60 2.52 3.85
CA GLY A 366 -18.24 3.89 4.25
C GLY A 366 -19.21 4.93 3.72
N GLY A 367 -19.43 6.00 4.49
CA GLY A 367 -20.29 7.12 4.12
C GLY A 367 -19.74 7.94 2.95
N ALA A 368 -20.62 8.56 2.17
CA ALA A 368 -20.19 9.48 1.13
C ALA A 368 -19.64 10.79 1.73
N GLY A 369 -18.66 11.41 1.07
CA GLY A 369 -18.24 12.77 1.39
C GLY A 369 -19.28 13.80 0.91
N GLY A 370 -19.41 14.91 1.64
CA GLY A 370 -20.31 16.00 1.30
C GLY A 370 -19.83 16.84 0.12
N HIS A 371 -20.75 17.50 -0.58
CA HIS A 371 -20.41 18.35 -1.71
C HIS A 371 -19.81 19.68 -1.27
N GLY A 372 -18.92 20.25 -2.06
CA GLY A 372 -18.37 21.59 -1.82
C GLY A 372 -19.35 22.72 -2.19
N GLY A 373 -19.28 23.84 -1.47
CA GLY A 373 -20.15 25.00 -1.71
C GLY A 373 -19.74 25.84 -2.93
N ASP A 374 -20.69 26.62 -3.46
CA ASP A 374 -20.45 27.59 -4.54
C ASP A 374 -19.99 28.96 -3.98
N PRO A 375 -19.03 29.65 -4.62
CA PRO A 375 -18.63 30.98 -4.20
C PRO A 375 -19.75 32.00 -4.41
N GLY A 376 -19.84 32.98 -3.51
CA GLY A 376 -20.80 34.07 -3.62
C GLY A 376 -20.47 35.00 -4.78
N LEU A 377 -21.49 35.58 -5.42
CA LEU A 377 -21.29 36.57 -6.47
C LEU A 377 -20.79 37.90 -5.88
N GLY A 378 -19.93 38.61 -6.62
CA GLY A 378 -19.61 40.00 -6.32
C GLY A 378 -20.81 40.94 -6.48
N GLY A 379 -20.88 41.96 -5.63
CA GLY A 379 -21.91 43.00 -5.71
C GLY A 379 -21.71 43.92 -6.91
N GLN A 380 -22.77 44.57 -7.38
CA GLN A 380 -22.65 45.54 -8.47
C GLN A 380 -21.99 46.84 -7.99
N GLY A 381 -21.22 47.48 -8.88
CA GLY A 381 -20.74 48.84 -8.64
C GLY A 381 -21.88 49.85 -8.70
N GLY A 382 -21.78 50.91 -7.89
CA GLY A 382 -22.73 52.01 -7.92
C GLY A 382 -22.60 52.86 -9.18
N ILE A 383 -23.71 53.45 -9.63
CA ILE A 383 -23.68 54.39 -10.75
C ILE A 383 -22.98 55.70 -10.36
N GLY A 384 -22.25 56.31 -11.29
CA GLY A 384 -21.69 57.64 -11.11
C GLY A 384 -22.79 58.71 -11.08
N GLY A 385 -22.55 59.78 -10.32
CA GLY A 385 -23.46 60.92 -10.23
C GLY A 385 -23.47 61.75 -11.52
N VAL A 386 -24.59 62.41 -11.81
CA VAL A 386 -24.73 63.33 -12.95
C VAL A 386 -24.07 64.67 -12.62
N GLY A 387 -23.43 65.32 -13.60
CA GLY A 387 -22.80 66.63 -13.45
C GLY A 387 -22.18 67.11 -14.77
N MET A 388 -21.45 68.24 -14.76
CA MET A 388 -20.78 68.77 -15.96
C MET A 388 -19.80 67.75 -16.57
N VAL A 389 -19.11 67.01 -15.70
CA VAL A 389 -18.50 65.74 -16.01
C VAL A 389 -19.24 64.70 -15.15
N PRO A 390 -19.89 63.68 -15.75
CA PRO A 390 -20.47 62.59 -14.99
C PRO A 390 -19.40 61.86 -14.17
N GLY A 391 -19.74 61.44 -12.96
CA GLY A 391 -18.88 60.59 -12.16
C GLY A 391 -18.66 59.24 -12.84
N VAL A 392 -17.50 58.62 -12.58
CA VAL A 392 -17.26 57.24 -13.04
C VAL A 392 -18.20 56.27 -12.30
N ASN A 393 -18.70 55.26 -13.00
CA ASN A 393 -19.36 54.13 -12.34
C ASN A 393 -18.35 53.37 -11.49
N GLY A 394 -18.78 52.88 -10.33
CA GLY A 394 -17.97 52.00 -9.51
C GLY A 394 -17.72 50.67 -10.21
N ALA A 395 -16.57 50.05 -9.92
CA ALA A 395 -16.29 48.70 -10.37
C ALA A 395 -17.26 47.69 -9.71
N GLN A 396 -17.60 46.63 -10.43
CA GLN A 396 -18.26 45.47 -9.82
C GLN A 396 -17.29 44.80 -8.84
N GLY A 397 -17.84 44.25 -7.75
CA GLY A 397 -17.09 43.46 -6.79
C GLY A 397 -16.60 42.15 -7.40
N PHE A 398 -15.49 41.64 -6.89
CA PHE A 398 -14.93 40.37 -7.34
C PHE A 398 -15.78 39.18 -6.88
N THR A 399 -16.12 38.28 -7.81
CA THR A 399 -16.66 36.95 -7.52
C THR A 399 -15.48 35.99 -7.33
N PRO A 400 -15.33 35.31 -6.18
CA PRO A 400 -14.27 34.32 -5.99
C PRO A 400 -14.34 33.21 -7.04
N ASN A 401 -13.17 32.84 -7.56
CA ASN A 401 -12.95 31.76 -8.53
C ASN A 401 -12.44 30.47 -7.87
N ALA A 402 -12.59 30.36 -6.54
CA ALA A 402 -12.34 29.16 -5.77
C ALA A 402 -13.69 28.60 -5.30
N GLY A 403 -13.92 27.30 -5.51
CA GLY A 403 -15.09 26.57 -5.05
C GLY A 403 -14.77 25.84 -3.75
N GLY A 404 -15.80 25.42 -3.02
CA GLY A 404 -15.60 24.50 -1.92
C GLY A 404 -15.11 23.17 -2.47
N ASP A 405 -14.10 22.58 -1.85
CA ASP A 405 -13.69 21.22 -2.16
C ASP A 405 -14.74 20.22 -1.61
N GLY A 406 -14.93 19.11 -2.32
CA GLY A 406 -15.75 18.00 -1.85
C GLY A 406 -15.06 17.22 -0.73
N GLY A 407 -15.83 16.72 0.23
CA GLY A 407 -15.33 15.94 1.35
C GLY A 407 -14.86 14.55 0.94
N ALA A 408 -13.96 13.95 1.73
CA ALA A 408 -13.50 12.59 1.49
C ALA A 408 -14.60 11.55 1.77
N GLY A 409 -14.62 10.43 1.05
CA GLY A 409 -15.45 9.28 1.40
C GLY A 409 -14.91 8.55 2.63
N GLY A 410 -15.81 8.03 3.47
CA GLY A 410 -15.44 7.24 4.65
C GLY A 410 -14.89 5.86 4.30
N THR A 411 -14.08 5.29 5.18
CA THR A 411 -13.51 3.95 4.96
C THR A 411 -14.57 2.85 5.14
N GLY A 412 -14.44 1.74 4.41
CA GLY A 412 -15.21 0.53 4.66
C GLY A 412 -14.75 -0.19 5.94
N ALA A 413 -15.63 -1.03 6.51
CA ALA A 413 -15.34 -1.86 7.66
C ALA A 413 -14.49 -3.09 7.30
N ASP A 414 -13.46 -3.38 8.08
CA ASP A 414 -12.69 -4.63 8.00
C ASP A 414 -13.57 -5.84 8.36
N GLY A 415 -13.40 -6.96 7.67
CA GLY A 415 -14.05 -8.23 8.01
C GLY A 415 -13.77 -8.62 9.47
N THR A 416 -14.82 -8.99 10.21
CA THR A 416 -14.73 -9.22 11.67
C THR A 416 -14.84 -10.69 12.09
N THR A 417 -15.24 -11.57 11.18
CA THR A 417 -15.31 -13.02 11.40
C THR A 417 -14.44 -13.74 10.37
N PRO A 418 -13.84 -14.91 10.69
CA PRO A 418 -12.89 -15.55 9.78
C PRO A 418 -13.46 -15.81 8.38
N GLY A 419 -12.71 -15.43 7.35
CA GLY A 419 -13.13 -15.52 5.94
C GLY A 419 -14.17 -14.48 5.49
N ALA A 420 -14.61 -13.55 6.35
CA ALA A 420 -15.51 -12.47 5.94
C ALA A 420 -14.76 -11.41 5.13
N SER A 421 -15.32 -11.03 3.98
CA SER A 421 -14.79 -9.94 3.16
C SER A 421 -14.90 -8.59 3.87
N GLY A 422 -14.00 -7.66 3.53
CA GLY A 422 -14.12 -6.26 3.92
C GLY A 422 -15.22 -5.55 3.13
N ALA A 423 -15.80 -4.50 3.71
CA ALA A 423 -16.85 -3.70 3.09
C ALA A 423 -16.28 -2.57 2.21
N GLY A 424 -17.07 -2.05 1.27
CA GLY A 424 -16.66 -1.00 0.35
C GLY A 424 -16.44 0.37 1.00
N GLY A 425 -15.47 1.13 0.51
CA GLY A 425 -15.27 2.54 0.86
C GLY A 425 -16.32 3.46 0.25
N GLY A 426 -16.63 4.55 0.94
CA GLY A 426 -17.61 5.55 0.50
C GLY A 426 -17.10 6.41 -0.66
N ARG A 427 -18.01 6.94 -1.48
CA ARG A 427 -17.65 7.85 -2.57
C ARG A 427 -17.23 9.24 -2.03
N GLY A 428 -16.20 9.85 -2.63
CA GLY A 428 -15.84 11.25 -2.35
C GLY A 428 -16.90 12.23 -2.87
N GLY A 429 -17.13 13.32 -2.14
CA GLY A 429 -18.09 14.35 -2.51
C GLY A 429 -17.66 15.16 -3.73
N ASP A 430 -18.60 15.62 -4.54
CA ASP A 430 -18.28 16.47 -5.70
C ASP A 430 -17.95 17.91 -5.24
N GLY A 431 -16.96 18.56 -5.86
CA GLY A 431 -16.60 19.95 -5.57
C GLY A 431 -17.65 20.94 -6.04
N GLY A 432 -17.72 22.11 -5.40
CA GLY A 432 -18.48 23.26 -5.88
C GLY A 432 -17.91 23.78 -7.21
N ARG A 433 -18.53 24.77 -7.87
CA ARG A 433 -18.23 25.21 -9.26
C ARG A 433 -16.76 25.27 -9.70
N TYR A 434 -15.86 25.66 -8.80
CA TYR A 434 -14.41 25.77 -9.05
C TYR A 434 -13.55 24.90 -8.09
N GLY A 435 -14.18 24.07 -7.26
CA GLY A 435 -13.54 23.25 -6.24
C GLY A 435 -13.18 21.86 -6.76
N ASN A 436 -12.30 21.16 -6.05
CA ASN A 436 -11.88 19.82 -6.44
C ASN A 436 -12.86 18.76 -5.89
N GLY A 437 -12.92 17.62 -6.55
CA GLY A 437 -13.63 16.47 -6.04
C GLY A 437 -12.91 15.86 -4.82
N GLY A 438 -13.69 15.40 -3.85
CA GLY A 438 -13.19 14.70 -2.69
C GLY A 438 -12.61 13.32 -3.03
N VAL A 439 -11.65 12.86 -2.23
CA VAL A 439 -11.03 11.54 -2.41
C VAL A 439 -12.02 10.44 -2.00
N GLY A 440 -12.08 9.34 -2.76
CA GLY A 440 -12.86 8.16 -2.40
C GLY A 440 -12.31 7.44 -1.16
N GLY A 441 -13.18 6.88 -0.36
CA GLY A 441 -12.83 6.15 0.86
C GLY A 441 -12.13 4.82 0.56
N ILE A 442 -11.25 4.39 1.47
CA ILE A 442 -10.52 3.13 1.34
C ILE A 442 -11.48 1.95 1.66
N GLY A 443 -11.40 0.87 0.89
CA GLY A 443 -12.13 -0.37 1.20
C GLY A 443 -11.60 -1.07 2.46
N GLY A 444 -12.48 -1.67 3.25
CA GLY A 444 -12.09 -2.44 4.44
C GLY A 444 -11.31 -3.71 4.06
N ASN A 445 -10.47 -4.18 4.96
CA ASN A 445 -9.66 -5.39 4.75
C ASN A 445 -10.50 -6.67 4.94
N GLY A 446 -10.14 -7.75 4.26
CA GLY A 446 -10.72 -9.07 4.48
C GLY A 446 -10.17 -9.73 5.75
N ALA A 447 -10.99 -10.56 6.42
CA ALA A 447 -10.57 -11.32 7.59
C ALA A 447 -9.85 -12.61 7.20
N ASN A 448 -8.77 -12.96 7.92
CA ASN A 448 -8.08 -14.24 7.72
C ASN A 448 -9.03 -15.44 7.87
N GLY A 449 -8.78 -16.50 7.11
CA GLY A 449 -9.55 -17.74 7.16
C GLY A 449 -9.41 -18.47 8.49
N SER A 450 -10.43 -19.25 8.86
CA SER A 450 -10.40 -20.03 10.10
C SER A 450 -9.30 -21.09 10.03
N ALA A 451 -8.46 -21.19 11.06
CA ALA A 451 -7.55 -22.33 11.18
C ALA A 451 -8.34 -23.65 11.29
N GLY A 452 -7.93 -24.63 10.51
CA GLY A 452 -8.33 -26.01 10.64
C GLY A 452 -7.89 -26.59 11.99
N THR A 453 -8.66 -27.57 12.45
CA THR A 453 -8.45 -28.26 13.73
C THR A 453 -8.42 -29.76 13.51
N THR A 454 -7.75 -30.51 14.38
CA THR A 454 -7.74 -31.97 14.29
C THR A 454 -9.06 -32.53 14.83
N GLY A 455 -9.79 -33.27 13.98
CA GLY A 455 -11.11 -33.79 14.29
C GLY A 455 -11.09 -35.06 15.15
N PRO A 456 -12.24 -35.50 15.69
CA PRO A 456 -12.35 -36.71 16.51
C PRO A 456 -12.09 -38.01 15.73
N THR A 457 -12.06 -37.96 14.40
CA THR A 457 -11.62 -39.07 13.52
C THR A 457 -10.10 -39.18 13.39
N GLY A 458 -9.34 -38.22 13.93
CA GLY A 458 -7.88 -38.16 13.83
C GLY A 458 -7.35 -37.30 12.68
N ASN A 459 -8.14 -37.06 11.64
CA ASN A 459 -7.74 -36.22 10.51
C ASN A 459 -7.79 -34.72 10.86
N GLY A 460 -6.86 -33.97 10.31
CA GLY A 460 -6.91 -32.52 10.25
C GLY A 460 -8.05 -32.03 9.35
N SER A 461 -8.80 -31.03 9.81
CA SER A 461 -9.75 -30.32 8.95
C SER A 461 -9.06 -29.22 8.14
N ASP A 462 -9.62 -28.93 6.97
CA ASP A 462 -9.12 -27.90 6.06
C ASP A 462 -9.16 -26.50 6.70
N GLY A 463 -8.20 -25.66 6.32
CA GLY A 463 -8.23 -24.24 6.62
C GLY A 463 -9.33 -23.52 5.83
N GLY A 464 -10.04 -22.60 6.47
CA GLY A 464 -11.03 -21.75 5.82
C GLY A 464 -10.39 -20.80 4.81
N ARG A 465 -11.12 -20.44 3.75
CA ARG A 465 -10.66 -19.39 2.82
C ARG A 465 -10.60 -18.02 3.53
N GLY A 466 -9.59 -17.23 3.21
CA GLY A 466 -9.48 -15.84 3.65
C GLY A 466 -10.47 -14.91 2.95
N GLY A 467 -10.93 -13.88 3.66
CA GLY A 467 -11.91 -12.92 3.17
C GLY A 467 -11.35 -12.01 2.10
N ASP A 468 -12.17 -11.66 1.11
CA ASP A 468 -11.77 -10.75 0.04
C ASP A 468 -11.70 -9.30 0.55
N GLY A 469 -10.82 -8.49 -0.02
CA GLY A 469 -10.73 -7.07 0.32
C GLY A 469 -11.95 -6.28 -0.21
N GLY A 470 -12.37 -5.27 0.55
CA GLY A 470 -13.45 -4.37 0.15
C GLY A 470 -13.02 -3.45 -1.01
N ALA A 471 -13.94 -3.11 -1.91
CA ALA A 471 -13.65 -2.18 -2.99
C ALA A 471 -13.40 -0.74 -2.46
N GLY A 472 -12.47 -0.02 -3.07
CA GLY A 472 -12.27 1.40 -2.83
C GLY A 472 -13.45 2.21 -3.38
N GLY A 473 -13.83 3.27 -2.66
CA GLY A 473 -14.85 4.20 -3.10
C GLY A 473 -14.38 5.06 -4.27
N THR A 474 -15.29 5.49 -5.14
CA THR A 474 -14.93 6.37 -6.26
C THR A 474 -14.62 7.78 -5.77
N GLY A 475 -13.74 8.49 -6.49
CA GLY A 475 -13.51 9.91 -6.27
C GLY A 475 -14.73 10.76 -6.65
N GLY A 476 -14.89 11.90 -5.97
CA GLY A 476 -15.89 12.90 -6.32
C GLY A 476 -15.53 13.65 -7.60
N ASN A 477 -16.50 14.23 -8.27
CA ASN A 477 -16.25 15.05 -9.45
C ASN A 477 -15.68 16.42 -9.06
N GLY A 478 -14.80 16.97 -9.89
CA GLY A 478 -14.39 18.37 -9.80
C GLY A 478 -15.50 19.32 -10.26
N GLY A 479 -15.39 20.57 -9.84
CA GLY A 479 -16.34 21.63 -10.15
C GLY A 479 -16.57 21.83 -11.64
N ALA A 480 -17.82 22.07 -12.03
CA ALA A 480 -18.23 22.13 -13.43
C ALA A 480 -17.48 23.18 -14.28
N VAL A 481 -16.96 24.25 -13.67
CA VAL A 481 -16.22 25.35 -14.33
C VAL A 481 -14.70 25.17 -14.19
N SER A 482 -14.24 24.66 -13.06
CA SER A 482 -12.83 24.36 -12.78
C SER A 482 -12.73 23.38 -11.60
N GLY A 483 -11.59 22.71 -11.48
CA GLY A 483 -11.33 21.73 -10.41
C GLY A 483 -11.07 20.34 -10.97
N VAL A 484 -10.11 19.64 -10.38
CA VAL A 484 -9.79 18.26 -10.77
C VAL A 484 -10.76 17.28 -10.13
N GLY A 485 -10.98 16.15 -10.80
CA GLY A 485 -11.67 15.02 -10.18
C GLY A 485 -10.89 14.52 -8.96
N GLY A 486 -11.63 14.14 -7.91
CA GLY A 486 -11.07 13.52 -6.72
C GLY A 486 -10.46 12.17 -7.04
N LYS A 487 -9.43 11.78 -6.27
CA LYS A 487 -8.79 10.47 -6.44
C LYS A 487 -9.74 9.35 -6.04
N GLY A 488 -9.66 8.22 -6.71
CA GLY A 488 -10.29 7.00 -6.22
C GLY A 488 -9.66 6.50 -4.92
N GLY A 489 -10.45 5.88 -4.05
CA GLY A 489 -9.97 5.24 -2.83
C GLY A 489 -9.26 3.92 -3.12
N ALA A 490 -8.31 3.54 -2.28
CA ALA A 490 -7.65 2.24 -2.42
C ALA A 490 -8.62 1.08 -2.10
N GLY A 491 -8.46 -0.05 -2.78
CA GLY A 491 -9.08 -1.30 -2.36
C GLY A 491 -8.45 -1.81 -1.06
N GLY A 492 -9.25 -2.46 -0.21
CA GLY A 492 -8.77 -3.10 1.00
C GLY A 492 -7.93 -4.34 0.70
N HIS A 493 -7.00 -4.67 1.58
CA HIS A 493 -6.21 -5.90 1.45
C HIS A 493 -7.08 -7.11 1.78
N ALA A 494 -6.79 -8.26 1.19
CA ALA A 494 -7.45 -9.51 1.57
C ALA A 494 -6.93 -10.09 2.91
N GLY A 495 -7.69 -11.01 3.48
CA GLY A 495 -7.23 -11.85 4.59
C GLY A 495 -6.55 -13.13 4.11
N ASP A 496 -5.51 -13.57 4.82
CA ASP A 496 -4.78 -14.81 4.50
C ASP A 496 -5.68 -16.04 4.62
N GLY A 497 -5.34 -17.11 3.89
CA GLY A 497 -5.99 -18.41 4.05
C GLY A 497 -5.72 -19.04 5.42
N GLY A 498 -6.69 -19.78 5.93
CA GLY A 498 -6.56 -20.51 7.18
C GLY A 498 -5.52 -21.63 7.08
N VAL A 499 -4.75 -21.84 8.15
CA VAL A 499 -3.85 -22.98 8.31
C VAL A 499 -4.67 -24.28 8.31
N GLY A 500 -4.25 -25.33 7.61
CA GLY A 500 -4.86 -26.66 7.69
C GLY A 500 -4.44 -27.39 8.97
N GLY A 501 -5.34 -28.16 9.59
CA GLY A 501 -5.02 -28.89 10.81
C GLY A 501 -4.05 -30.06 10.56
N ASP A 502 -3.12 -30.33 11.47
CA ASP A 502 -2.31 -31.57 11.40
C ASP A 502 -3.16 -32.81 11.72
N GLY A 503 -2.79 -33.97 11.15
CA GLY A 503 -3.36 -35.26 11.51
C GLY A 503 -2.72 -35.87 12.78
N VAL A 504 -3.50 -36.62 13.57
CA VAL A 504 -2.98 -37.28 14.78
C VAL A 504 -2.08 -38.47 14.47
N THR A 505 -1.16 -38.76 15.39
CA THR A 505 -0.55 -40.09 15.48
C THR A 505 -1.62 -41.16 15.75
N GLY A 506 -1.59 -42.27 15.01
CA GLY A 506 -2.51 -43.38 15.21
C GLY A 506 -2.40 -44.03 16.60
N ALA A 507 -3.41 -44.81 16.99
CA ALA A 507 -3.39 -45.56 18.25
C ALA A 507 -2.57 -46.86 18.13
N ASN A 508 -1.61 -47.07 19.05
CA ASN A 508 -0.79 -48.29 19.05
C ASN A 508 -1.66 -49.56 19.18
N GLY A 509 -1.30 -50.60 18.43
CA GLY A 509 -1.93 -51.92 18.56
C GLY A 509 -1.71 -52.48 19.96
N THR A 510 -2.78 -52.95 20.60
CA THR A 510 -2.69 -53.55 21.94
C THR A 510 -2.40 -55.04 21.86
N ALA A 511 -1.70 -55.57 22.87
CA ALA A 511 -1.42 -57.00 22.97
C ALA A 511 -2.68 -57.78 23.34
N ALA A 512 -3.39 -58.28 22.33
CA ALA A 512 -4.52 -59.19 22.51
C ALA A 512 -4.03 -60.65 22.66
N ALA A 513 -4.84 -61.50 23.29
CA ALA A 513 -4.60 -62.93 23.40
C ALA A 513 -4.81 -63.65 22.04
N GLY A 514 -3.88 -63.45 21.10
CA GLY A 514 -4.01 -63.89 19.70
C GLY A 514 -2.88 -63.35 18.82
N ALA A 515 -3.18 -63.07 17.55
CA ALA A 515 -2.29 -62.24 16.72
C ALA A 515 -2.19 -60.83 17.31
N GLY A 516 -1.06 -60.16 17.10
CA GLY A 516 -0.93 -58.76 17.53
C GLY A 516 -1.93 -57.89 16.77
N ALA A 517 -2.60 -56.96 17.45
CA ALA A 517 -3.49 -56.02 16.77
C ALA A 517 -2.67 -55.08 15.88
N ASP A 518 -3.12 -54.83 14.66
CA ASP A 518 -2.51 -53.83 13.78
C ASP A 518 -2.56 -52.45 14.48
N GLY A 519 -1.51 -51.64 14.29
CA GLY A 519 -1.48 -50.25 14.74
C GLY A 519 -2.45 -49.42 13.91
N GLY A 520 -3.12 -48.45 14.55
CA GLY A 520 -3.97 -47.51 13.83
C GLY A 520 -3.15 -46.62 12.90
N ASP A 521 -3.73 -46.28 11.76
CA ASP A 521 -3.14 -45.36 10.79
C ASP A 521 -3.05 -43.94 11.38
N GLY A 522 -2.10 -43.16 10.88
CA GLY A 522 -2.02 -41.73 11.17
C GLY A 522 -3.12 -40.98 10.42
N GLY A 523 -3.72 -39.97 11.06
CA GLY A 523 -4.73 -39.15 10.40
C GLY A 523 -4.14 -38.30 9.27
N ASP A 524 -4.92 -38.01 8.24
CA ASP A 524 -4.50 -37.10 7.17
C ASP A 524 -4.36 -35.66 7.68
N GLY A 525 -3.46 -34.88 7.07
CA GLY A 525 -3.35 -33.44 7.26
C GLY A 525 -4.42 -32.69 6.46
N GLY A 526 -5.04 -31.68 7.06
CA GLY A 526 -6.01 -30.81 6.41
C GLY A 526 -5.35 -29.92 5.35
N ASN A 527 -6.05 -29.69 4.25
CA ASN A 527 -5.61 -28.77 3.20
C ASN A 527 -5.57 -27.33 3.73
N ALA A 528 -4.74 -26.50 3.11
CA ALA A 528 -4.70 -25.08 3.42
C ALA A 528 -5.88 -24.32 2.82
N GLY A 529 -6.34 -23.31 3.54
CA GLY A 529 -7.27 -22.33 3.00
C GLY A 529 -6.61 -21.51 1.90
N ASN A 530 -7.38 -21.18 0.86
CA ASN A 530 -6.98 -20.20 -0.15
C ASN A 530 -6.94 -18.79 0.48
N GLY A 531 -6.03 -17.93 0.03
CA GLY A 531 -6.04 -16.51 0.36
C GLY A 531 -7.25 -15.80 -0.24
N GLY A 532 -7.71 -14.72 0.40
CA GLY A 532 -8.71 -13.85 -0.20
C GLY A 532 -8.14 -13.03 -1.36
N ALA A 533 -9.00 -12.64 -2.30
CA ALA A 533 -8.63 -11.73 -3.39
C ALA A 533 -8.68 -10.27 -2.91
N GLY A 534 -7.69 -9.48 -3.29
CA GLY A 534 -7.58 -8.08 -2.91
C GLY A 534 -8.74 -7.23 -3.47
N GLY A 535 -9.12 -6.20 -2.71
CA GLY A 535 -10.21 -5.31 -3.10
C GLY A 535 -9.86 -4.49 -4.33
N ARG A 536 -10.82 -4.27 -5.23
CA ARG A 536 -10.59 -3.39 -6.40
C ARG A 536 -10.39 -1.94 -5.94
N GLY A 537 -9.45 -1.22 -6.54
CA GLY A 537 -9.32 0.22 -6.38
C GLY A 537 -10.54 0.97 -6.93
N GLY A 538 -10.93 2.05 -6.26
CA GLY A 538 -12.03 2.90 -6.72
C GLY A 538 -11.62 3.76 -7.91
N ASP A 539 -12.55 4.05 -8.82
CA ASP A 539 -12.27 4.92 -9.97
C ASP A 539 -12.07 6.38 -9.53
N GLY A 540 -11.20 7.10 -10.24
CA GLY A 540 -11.02 8.55 -10.09
C GLY A 540 -12.23 9.31 -10.61
N GLY A 541 -12.65 10.36 -9.89
CA GLY A 541 -13.78 11.20 -10.26
C GLY A 541 -13.56 11.99 -11.55
N SER A 542 -14.62 12.52 -12.16
CA SER A 542 -14.49 13.32 -13.39
C SER A 542 -14.04 14.75 -13.08
N GLY A 543 -13.16 15.33 -13.89
CA GLY A 543 -12.84 16.77 -13.82
C GLY A 543 -13.93 17.63 -14.50
N GLY A 544 -13.94 18.93 -14.20
CA GLY A 544 -14.82 19.90 -14.86
C GLY A 544 -14.53 20.12 -16.35
N SER A 545 -15.52 20.61 -17.11
CA SER A 545 -15.26 21.11 -18.48
C SER A 545 -14.75 22.55 -18.45
N GLY A 546 -13.52 22.71 -17.97
CA GLY A 546 -12.87 24.02 -17.87
C GLY A 546 -12.60 24.68 -19.22
N ILE A 547 -12.54 26.01 -19.22
CA ILE A 547 -12.29 26.86 -20.40
C ILE A 547 -10.84 26.66 -20.88
N GLY A 548 -10.62 25.61 -21.67
CA GLY A 548 -9.28 25.10 -22.02
C GLY A 548 -9.21 23.58 -22.23
N GLY A 549 -10.27 22.82 -21.89
CA GLY A 549 -10.45 21.44 -22.32
C GLY A 549 -9.70 20.36 -21.54
N GLN A 550 -8.99 20.72 -20.46
CA GLN A 550 -8.31 19.75 -19.58
C GLN A 550 -8.43 20.14 -18.10
N ALA A 551 -9.57 19.84 -17.46
CA ALA A 551 -9.52 19.51 -16.04
C ALA A 551 -9.37 17.99 -15.93
N GLY A 552 -8.29 17.53 -15.31
CA GLY A 552 -7.99 16.11 -15.22
C GLY A 552 -9.09 15.34 -14.49
N ARG A 553 -9.43 14.15 -15.01
CA ARG A 553 -10.02 13.11 -14.15
C ARG A 553 -9.09 12.88 -12.96
N GLY A 554 -9.64 12.47 -11.83
CA GLY A 554 -8.85 11.99 -10.72
C GLY A 554 -7.98 10.80 -11.15
N ILE A 555 -6.90 10.55 -10.41
CA ILE A 555 -6.19 9.27 -10.54
C ILE A 555 -7.07 8.16 -9.94
N GLY A 556 -7.00 6.97 -10.53
CA GLY A 556 -7.61 5.78 -9.94
C GLY A 556 -6.96 5.43 -8.61
N GLY A 557 -7.74 4.85 -7.70
CA GLY A 557 -7.22 4.26 -6.47
C GLY A 557 -6.47 2.97 -6.77
N ALA A 558 -5.44 2.66 -6.00
CA ALA A 558 -4.74 1.37 -6.12
C ALA A 558 -5.67 0.21 -5.74
N GLY A 559 -5.49 -0.95 -6.38
CA GLY A 559 -6.05 -2.19 -5.89
C GLY A 559 -5.38 -2.63 -4.59
N GLY A 560 -6.13 -3.27 -3.72
CA GLY A 560 -5.60 -3.91 -2.51
C GLY A 560 -4.89 -5.22 -2.86
N ASP A 561 -3.92 -5.60 -2.03
CA ASP A 561 -3.17 -6.85 -2.24
C ASP A 561 -4.03 -8.09 -1.99
N GLY A 562 -3.80 -9.12 -2.79
CA GLY A 562 -4.30 -10.47 -2.56
C GLY A 562 -3.48 -11.15 -1.47
N ALA A 563 -4.14 -11.97 -0.66
CA ALA A 563 -3.52 -12.54 0.53
C ALA A 563 -2.89 -13.91 0.27
N ASN A 564 -2.00 -14.34 1.15
CA ASN A 564 -1.32 -15.62 0.99
C ASN A 564 -2.29 -16.78 1.26
N ALA A 565 -1.99 -17.94 0.69
CA ALA A 565 -2.58 -19.18 1.15
C ALA A 565 -2.19 -19.45 2.61
N GLY A 566 -3.06 -20.15 3.33
CA GLY A 566 -2.67 -20.74 4.60
C GLY A 566 -1.61 -21.83 4.41
N THR A 567 -0.95 -22.25 5.49
CA THR A 567 -0.07 -23.43 5.46
C THR A 567 -0.90 -24.70 5.72
N PRO A 568 -0.80 -25.75 4.89
CA PRO A 568 -1.51 -27.00 5.14
C PRO A 568 -0.92 -27.79 6.31
N GLY A 569 -1.73 -28.70 6.85
CA GLY A 569 -1.32 -29.61 7.90
C GLY A 569 -0.51 -30.81 7.38
N ASN A 570 0.31 -31.38 8.26
CA ASN A 570 1.07 -32.59 7.97
C ASN A 570 0.24 -33.84 8.27
N GLY A 571 0.56 -34.92 7.57
CA GLY A 571 0.03 -36.25 7.86
C GLY A 571 0.56 -36.77 9.20
N GLY A 572 -0.32 -37.35 9.99
CA GLY A 572 0.01 -37.98 11.26
C GLY A 572 0.82 -39.26 11.08
N THR A 573 1.64 -39.62 12.07
CA THR A 573 2.43 -40.86 12.01
C THR A 573 1.57 -42.09 12.32
N GLY A 574 1.72 -43.14 11.53
CA GLY A 574 1.13 -44.45 11.81
C GLY A 574 1.65 -45.07 13.10
N ALA A 575 0.80 -45.81 13.79
CA ALA A 575 1.11 -46.35 15.11
C ALA A 575 1.91 -47.64 15.07
N ALA A 576 2.60 -47.97 16.16
CA ALA A 576 3.26 -49.27 16.26
C ALA A 576 2.22 -50.41 16.34
N GLY A 577 2.48 -51.49 15.61
CA GLY A 577 1.71 -52.73 15.70
C GLY A 577 1.89 -53.42 17.05
N GLY A 578 0.85 -54.10 17.51
CA GLY A 578 0.83 -54.78 18.79
C GLY A 578 1.81 -55.95 18.83
N ASN A 579 2.58 -56.02 19.91
CA ASN A 579 3.38 -57.20 20.23
C ASN A 579 2.47 -58.39 20.60
N THR A 580 2.93 -59.61 20.37
CA THR A 580 2.24 -60.84 20.82
C THR A 580 3.21 -61.91 21.30
N ASP A 581 2.75 -62.72 22.25
CA ASP A 581 3.47 -63.86 22.83
C ASP A 581 2.87 -65.20 22.33
N SER A 582 1.99 -65.15 21.33
CA SER A 582 1.15 -66.29 20.91
C SER A 582 1.77 -67.14 19.79
N ILE A 583 1.49 -68.44 19.83
CA ILE A 583 2.12 -69.47 18.97
C ILE A 583 1.59 -69.39 17.54
N ASN A 584 2.49 -69.39 16.55
CA ASN A 584 2.18 -69.40 15.12
C ASN A 584 1.25 -68.24 14.65
N THR A 585 1.27 -67.12 15.35
CA THR A 585 0.60 -65.88 14.93
C THR A 585 1.61 -64.89 14.33
N GLN A 586 1.10 -63.82 13.73
CA GLN A 586 1.90 -62.69 13.28
C GLN A 586 1.77 -61.53 14.28
N GLY A 587 2.86 -60.79 14.50
CA GLY A 587 2.81 -59.50 15.20
C GLY A 587 1.93 -58.51 14.41
N GLY A 588 1.31 -57.56 15.11
CA GLY A 588 0.45 -56.59 14.43
C GLY A 588 1.26 -55.78 13.43
N LYS A 589 0.69 -55.43 12.28
CA LYS A 589 1.34 -54.48 11.36
C LYS A 589 1.43 -53.12 12.02
N GLY A 590 2.43 -52.32 11.66
CA GLY A 590 2.36 -50.89 11.93
C GLY A 590 1.28 -50.24 11.08
N GLY A 591 0.59 -49.25 11.62
CA GLY A 591 -0.37 -48.45 10.84
C GLY A 591 0.34 -47.62 9.78
N ASP A 592 -0.36 -47.30 8.71
CA ASP A 592 0.15 -46.45 7.64
C ASP A 592 0.24 -44.98 8.12
N GLY A 593 1.15 -44.20 7.53
CA GLY A 593 1.22 -42.76 7.77
C GLY A 593 0.11 -42.01 7.04
N GLY A 594 -0.46 -40.99 7.67
CA GLY A 594 -1.47 -40.14 7.04
C GLY A 594 -0.88 -39.30 5.90
N THR A 595 -1.71 -38.90 4.94
CA THR A 595 -1.29 -38.03 3.83
C THR A 595 -1.11 -36.58 4.29
N GLY A 596 -0.21 -35.84 3.64
CA GLY A 596 -0.01 -34.42 3.90
C GLY A 596 -1.03 -33.54 3.16
N GLY A 597 -1.51 -32.47 3.81
CA GLY A 597 -2.48 -31.56 3.22
C GLY A 597 -1.94 -30.78 2.02
N ASN A 598 -2.81 -30.47 1.04
CA ASN A 598 -2.42 -29.69 -0.13
C ASN A 598 -2.38 -28.20 0.17
N SER A 599 -1.45 -27.49 -0.48
CA SER A 599 -1.33 -26.04 -0.44
C SER A 599 -2.57 -25.35 -1.01
N GLY A 600 -3.07 -24.34 -0.31
CA GLY A 600 -4.02 -23.39 -0.89
C GLY A 600 -3.36 -22.52 -1.95
N MET A 601 -4.17 -21.88 -2.78
CA MET A 601 -3.72 -20.82 -3.70
C MET A 601 -3.71 -19.47 -2.98
N GLY A 602 -2.70 -18.65 -3.24
CA GLY A 602 -2.72 -17.24 -2.90
C GLY A 602 -3.82 -16.51 -3.69
N GLY A 603 -4.43 -15.50 -3.09
CA GLY A 603 -5.45 -14.70 -3.73
C GLY A 603 -4.86 -13.73 -4.75
N LEU A 604 -5.65 -13.39 -5.78
CA LEU A 604 -5.27 -12.39 -6.76
C LEU A 604 -5.28 -10.99 -6.13
N GLY A 605 -4.37 -10.13 -6.56
CA GLY A 605 -4.43 -8.70 -6.28
C GLY A 605 -5.67 -8.07 -6.90
N GLY A 606 -6.23 -7.08 -6.22
CA GLY A 606 -7.33 -6.30 -6.76
C GLY A 606 -6.87 -5.45 -7.93
N ALA A 607 -7.69 -5.29 -8.96
CA ALA A 607 -7.36 -4.38 -10.05
C ALA A 607 -7.37 -2.92 -9.58
N GLY A 608 -6.55 -2.07 -10.19
CA GLY A 608 -6.62 -0.62 -10.02
C GLY A 608 -7.96 -0.04 -10.46
N GLY A 609 -8.31 1.11 -9.89
CA GLY A 609 -9.41 1.94 -10.40
C GLY A 609 -9.02 2.68 -11.68
N ALA A 610 -9.98 2.99 -12.53
CA ALA A 610 -9.76 3.78 -13.74
C ALA A 610 -9.57 5.27 -13.42
N GLY A 611 -8.82 6.03 -14.23
CA GLY A 611 -8.59 7.46 -13.96
C GLY A 611 -8.05 8.30 -15.12
N PHE A 612 -7.38 9.41 -14.80
CA PHE A 612 -6.46 10.09 -15.72
C PHE A 612 -5.17 9.28 -15.88
N THR A 613 -4.64 8.79 -14.75
CA THR A 613 -3.84 7.58 -14.68
C THR A 613 -4.64 6.56 -13.90
N ASP A 614 -4.70 5.33 -14.39
CA ASP A 614 -5.31 4.23 -13.64
C ASP A 614 -4.46 3.93 -12.39
N GLY A 615 -5.10 3.38 -11.36
CA GLY A 615 -4.41 2.92 -10.16
C GLY A 615 -3.51 1.72 -10.46
N ALA A 616 -2.50 1.49 -9.62
CA ALA A 616 -1.75 0.25 -9.68
C ALA A 616 -2.65 -0.93 -9.27
N ASP A 617 -2.51 -2.07 -9.95
CA ASP A 617 -3.05 -3.34 -9.47
C ASP A 617 -2.33 -3.75 -8.18
N GLY A 618 -3.06 -4.39 -7.25
CA GLY A 618 -2.48 -5.00 -6.06
C GLY A 618 -1.59 -6.20 -6.39
N SER A 619 -0.70 -6.57 -5.48
CA SER A 619 0.11 -7.77 -5.65
C SER A 619 -0.71 -9.05 -5.44
N ASN A 620 -0.36 -10.13 -6.15
CA ASN A 620 -0.92 -11.45 -5.90
C ASN A 620 -0.27 -12.06 -4.65
N GLY A 621 -1.07 -12.70 -3.80
CA GLY A 621 -0.59 -13.48 -2.68
C GLY A 621 0.14 -14.75 -3.11
N SER A 622 1.00 -15.26 -2.24
CA SER A 622 1.78 -16.47 -2.51
C SER A 622 1.04 -17.75 -2.08
N ALA A 623 1.34 -18.86 -2.74
CA ALA A 623 0.94 -20.20 -2.28
C ALA A 623 1.93 -20.72 -1.23
N ALA A 624 1.42 -21.45 -0.23
CA ALA A 624 2.25 -22.05 0.81
C ALA A 624 2.89 -23.37 0.34
N ALA A 625 3.97 -23.80 1.00
CA ALA A 625 4.52 -25.15 0.82
C ALA A 625 3.54 -26.21 1.35
N ALA A 626 3.42 -27.36 0.67
CA ALA A 626 2.48 -28.41 1.07
C ALA A 626 2.90 -29.19 2.34
N GLY A 627 1.93 -29.89 2.92
CA GLY A 627 2.12 -30.69 4.13
C GLY A 627 2.89 -31.96 3.84
N ARG A 628 3.78 -32.37 4.75
CA ARG A 628 4.53 -33.62 4.59
C ARG A 628 3.66 -34.83 4.90
N GLY A 629 3.95 -35.94 4.25
CA GLY A 629 3.36 -37.23 4.60
C GLY A 629 3.86 -37.76 5.95
N GLY A 630 2.99 -38.43 6.67
CA GLY A 630 3.30 -39.03 7.97
C GLY A 630 4.19 -40.26 7.84
N ASN A 631 5.03 -40.53 8.84
CA ASN A 631 5.83 -41.77 8.84
C ASN A 631 4.96 -42.98 9.18
N GLY A 632 5.22 -44.11 8.54
CA GLY A 632 4.57 -45.39 8.84
C GLY A 632 5.01 -45.96 10.19
N GLY A 633 4.11 -46.69 10.83
CA GLY A 633 4.33 -47.32 12.12
C GLY A 633 5.22 -48.54 12.05
N ASN A 634 5.94 -48.86 13.13
CA ASN A 634 6.74 -50.08 13.18
C ASN A 634 5.86 -51.32 13.39
N GLY A 635 6.18 -52.42 12.72
CA GLY A 635 5.53 -53.71 12.96
C GLY A 635 5.81 -54.26 14.36
N GLY A 636 4.79 -54.92 14.93
CA GLY A 636 4.84 -55.56 16.23
C GLY A 636 5.83 -56.74 16.26
N THR A 637 6.52 -56.86 17.39
CA THR A 637 7.50 -57.91 17.67
C THR A 637 6.85 -59.09 18.40
N ILE A 638 7.50 -60.25 18.36
CA ILE A 638 7.04 -61.44 19.08
C ILE A 638 8.04 -61.85 20.17
N PHE A 639 7.56 -61.98 21.40
CA PHE A 639 8.35 -62.54 22.50
C PHE A 639 8.15 -64.06 22.57
N GLY A 640 9.17 -64.77 23.08
CA GLY A 640 9.37 -66.19 22.79
C GLY A 640 8.22 -67.11 23.22
N ALA A 641 7.68 -67.87 22.27
CA ALA A 641 6.54 -68.76 22.45
C ALA A 641 6.94 -70.25 22.47
N PHE A 642 6.15 -71.08 23.15
CA PHE A 642 6.33 -72.54 23.20
C PHE A 642 5.95 -73.19 21.85
N GLY A 643 6.95 -73.46 21.01
CA GLY A 643 6.76 -74.06 19.68
C GLY A 643 7.43 -73.25 18.56
N GLY A 644 6.88 -73.32 17.35
CA GLY A 644 7.36 -72.54 16.19
C GLY A 644 7.22 -71.04 16.41
N GLY A 645 8.28 -70.28 16.12
CA GLY A 645 8.30 -68.83 16.26
C GLY A 645 7.36 -68.14 15.26
N GLY A 646 6.51 -67.24 15.77
CA GLY A 646 5.62 -66.43 14.93
C GLY A 646 6.37 -65.40 14.08
N ALA A 647 5.75 -64.93 12.99
CA ALA A 647 6.34 -63.91 12.13
C ALA A 647 6.20 -62.50 12.74
N GLY A 648 7.22 -61.66 12.59
CA GLY A 648 7.10 -60.25 12.97
C GLY A 648 6.04 -59.53 12.12
N GLY A 649 5.39 -58.53 12.69
CA GLY A 649 4.45 -57.69 11.94
C GLY A 649 5.16 -56.87 10.87
N ASN A 650 4.49 -56.56 9.77
CA ASN A 650 5.08 -55.68 8.75
C ASN A 650 5.07 -54.23 9.25
N GLY A 651 6.04 -53.42 8.84
CA GLY A 651 5.97 -51.97 9.03
C GLY A 651 4.88 -51.37 8.15
N GLY A 652 4.18 -50.35 8.65
CA GLY A 652 3.25 -49.55 7.86
C GLY A 652 3.99 -48.70 6.84
N SER A 653 3.32 -48.40 5.73
CA SER A 653 3.83 -47.48 4.71
C SER A 653 3.87 -46.04 5.23
N GLY A 654 4.80 -45.25 4.71
CA GLY A 654 4.79 -43.80 4.90
C GLY A 654 3.68 -43.18 4.05
N GLY A 655 2.98 -42.20 4.61
CA GLY A 655 1.94 -41.46 3.90
C GLY A 655 2.52 -40.58 2.81
N ASP A 656 1.71 -40.30 1.79
CA ASP A 656 2.10 -39.42 0.69
C ASP A 656 2.18 -37.96 1.16
N GLY A 657 3.15 -37.22 0.62
CA GLY A 657 3.21 -35.77 0.78
C GLY A 657 2.14 -35.08 -0.05
N GLY A 658 1.62 -33.95 0.44
CA GLY A 658 0.77 -33.07 -0.37
C GLY A 658 1.51 -32.54 -1.60
N ALA A 659 0.80 -31.92 -2.54
CA ALA A 659 1.39 -31.46 -3.80
C ALA A 659 2.67 -30.61 -3.60
N ALA A 660 3.82 -31.13 -4.08
CA ALA A 660 5.17 -30.58 -3.91
C ALA A 660 5.85 -30.73 -2.52
N ALA A 661 5.32 -31.54 -1.60
CA ALA A 661 5.94 -31.87 -0.31
C ALA A 661 6.57 -33.27 -0.27
N ALA A 662 7.42 -33.54 0.73
CA ALA A 662 8.06 -34.84 0.91
C ALA A 662 7.08 -35.91 1.42
N GLY A 663 7.20 -37.13 0.89
CA GLY A 663 6.52 -38.31 1.42
C GLY A 663 7.15 -38.81 2.72
N GLY A 664 6.34 -39.47 3.56
CA GLY A 664 6.76 -40.01 4.85
C GLY A 664 7.65 -41.25 4.72
N ALA A 665 8.48 -41.51 5.73
CA ALA A 665 9.29 -42.74 5.76
C ALA A 665 8.43 -43.96 6.10
N GLY A 666 8.72 -45.11 5.48
CA GLY A 666 8.12 -46.39 5.84
C GLY A 666 8.57 -46.88 7.21
N GLY A 667 7.65 -47.48 7.95
CA GLY A 667 7.90 -48.07 9.25
C GLY A 667 8.76 -49.34 9.18
N LYS A 668 9.47 -49.67 10.24
CA LYS A 668 10.32 -50.87 10.27
C LYS A 668 9.48 -52.13 10.45
N GLY A 669 9.91 -53.23 9.84
CA GLY A 669 9.36 -54.55 10.12
C GLY A 669 9.64 -54.98 11.56
N GLY A 670 8.67 -55.63 12.18
CA GLY A 670 8.78 -56.23 13.50
C GLY A 670 9.70 -57.44 13.50
N ASN A 671 10.36 -57.69 14.63
CA ASN A 671 11.24 -58.85 14.79
C ASN A 671 10.41 -60.14 14.93
N GLY A 672 10.84 -61.20 14.25
CA GLY A 672 10.25 -62.54 14.35
C GLY A 672 10.52 -63.20 15.70
N GLY A 673 9.59 -64.02 16.16
CA GLY A 673 9.68 -64.68 17.46
C GLY A 673 10.75 -65.76 17.49
N ALA A 674 11.57 -65.78 18.55
CA ALA A 674 12.44 -66.92 18.83
C ALA A 674 11.61 -68.12 19.33
N ALA A 675 11.94 -69.32 18.86
CA ALA A 675 11.32 -70.55 19.33
C ALA A 675 11.81 -70.88 20.76
N VAL A 676 10.90 -71.10 21.73
CA VAL A 676 11.26 -71.46 23.11
C VAL A 676 11.17 -72.97 23.32
N SER A 677 12.22 -73.55 23.90
CA SER A 677 12.43 -75.00 23.98
C SER A 677 12.00 -75.61 25.32
N SER A 678 10.99 -76.46 25.26
CA SER A 678 10.89 -77.67 26.09
C SER A 678 10.18 -78.76 25.27
N ASP A 679 10.99 -79.61 24.62
CA ASP A 679 10.62 -80.82 23.87
C ASP A 679 9.70 -80.71 22.64
N THR A 680 9.06 -79.57 22.36
CA THR A 680 8.34 -79.32 21.09
C THR A 680 9.23 -78.70 20.01
N THR A 681 9.10 -79.19 18.77
CA THR A 681 9.86 -78.76 17.59
C THR A 681 9.35 -77.43 17.00
N GLY A 682 10.25 -76.51 16.64
CA GLY A 682 9.87 -75.24 16.00
C GLY A 682 11.01 -74.52 15.26
N SER A 683 10.72 -74.03 14.05
CA SER A 683 11.59 -73.10 13.31
C SER A 683 11.51 -71.68 13.91
N GLY A 684 12.55 -70.88 13.68
CA GLY A 684 12.53 -69.46 14.07
C GLY A 684 11.54 -68.64 13.22
N GLY A 685 10.92 -67.63 13.83
CA GLY A 685 9.96 -66.75 13.14
C GLY A 685 10.61 -65.84 12.10
N ARG A 686 9.94 -65.60 10.98
CA ARG A 686 10.40 -64.64 9.96
C ARG A 686 10.34 -63.21 10.51
N GLY A 687 11.28 -62.37 10.11
CA GLY A 687 11.14 -60.93 10.32
C GLY A 687 10.04 -60.36 9.43
N GLY A 688 9.29 -59.38 9.94
CA GLY A 688 8.29 -58.66 9.13
C GLY A 688 8.96 -57.78 8.06
N THR A 689 8.26 -57.51 6.96
CA THR A 689 8.81 -56.60 5.94
C THR A 689 8.78 -55.15 6.44
N GLY A 690 9.76 -54.34 6.03
CA GLY A 690 9.65 -52.89 6.17
C GLY A 690 8.53 -52.33 5.30
N GLY A 691 7.89 -51.26 5.75
CA GLY A 691 6.88 -50.55 4.96
C GLY A 691 7.53 -49.72 3.86
N ASN A 692 6.79 -49.44 2.79
CA ASN A 692 7.28 -48.58 1.72
C ASN A 692 7.33 -47.11 2.19
N GLY A 693 8.23 -46.31 1.64
CA GLY A 693 8.17 -44.86 1.80
C GLY A 693 7.05 -44.25 0.95
N GLY A 694 6.43 -43.18 1.44
CA GLY A 694 5.37 -42.46 0.74
C GLY A 694 5.89 -41.66 -0.45
N HIS A 695 5.03 -41.40 -1.41
CA HIS A 695 5.31 -40.60 -2.60
C HIS A 695 5.26 -39.10 -2.27
N GLY A 696 5.93 -38.26 -3.05
CA GLY A 696 5.95 -36.80 -2.84
C GLY A 696 6.95 -36.11 -3.76
N ALA A 697 7.19 -34.81 -3.64
CA ALA A 697 8.25 -34.11 -4.39
C ALA A 697 9.61 -34.80 -4.24
N THR A 698 9.95 -35.14 -3.00
CA THR A 698 10.99 -36.12 -2.69
C THR A 698 10.33 -37.34 -2.06
N GLY A 699 10.65 -38.53 -2.56
CA GLY A 699 10.09 -39.77 -2.04
C GLY A 699 10.61 -40.10 -0.64
N GLY A 700 9.75 -40.64 0.21
CA GLY A 700 10.11 -41.11 1.54
C GLY A 700 11.02 -42.35 1.49
N SER A 701 11.87 -42.54 2.50
CA SER A 701 12.69 -43.75 2.58
C SER A 701 11.86 -44.97 2.97
N GLY A 702 12.12 -46.12 2.35
CA GLY A 702 11.57 -47.40 2.77
C GLY A 702 12.05 -47.80 4.16
N GLY A 703 11.19 -48.47 4.91
CA GLY A 703 11.50 -48.99 6.24
C GLY A 703 12.40 -50.21 6.17
N ASN A 704 13.22 -50.41 7.20
CA ASN A 704 14.08 -51.60 7.28
C ASN A 704 13.25 -52.85 7.60
N GLY A 705 13.63 -53.99 7.04
CA GLY A 705 13.06 -55.28 7.41
C GLY A 705 13.38 -55.68 8.84
N GLY A 706 12.45 -56.37 9.49
CA GLY A 706 12.63 -56.90 10.84
C GLY A 706 13.64 -58.05 10.88
N ASN A 707 14.33 -58.22 12.00
CA ASN A 707 15.23 -59.36 12.18
C ASN A 707 14.41 -60.64 12.44
N ALA A 708 14.91 -61.78 11.99
CA ALA A 708 14.28 -63.06 12.27
C ALA A 708 14.57 -63.59 13.68
N GLY A 709 13.64 -64.40 14.17
CA GLY A 709 13.78 -65.14 15.42
C GLY A 709 14.70 -66.36 15.26
N GLY A 710 15.34 -66.74 16.38
CA GLY A 710 16.18 -67.92 16.45
C GLY A 710 15.38 -69.23 16.51
N GLY A 711 15.97 -70.32 15.99
CA GLY A 711 15.43 -71.68 16.05
C GLY A 711 15.94 -72.49 17.25
N SER A 712 15.21 -73.55 17.64
CA SER A 712 15.45 -74.28 18.89
C SER A 712 15.49 -75.82 18.80
N ASN A 713 16.51 -76.38 19.46
CA ASN A 713 16.73 -77.77 19.92
C ASN A 713 17.04 -78.87 18.87
N ALA A 714 17.67 -79.95 19.37
CA ALA A 714 18.85 -80.57 18.77
C ALA A 714 18.62 -81.98 18.17
N ARG A 715 17.44 -82.25 17.60
CA ARG A 715 17.14 -83.57 17.00
C ARG A 715 16.44 -83.54 15.63
N ALA A 716 16.08 -82.36 15.11
CA ALA A 716 15.45 -82.23 13.79
C ALA A 716 15.97 -80.98 13.06
N ASN A 717 16.15 -81.09 11.74
CA ASN A 717 16.78 -80.10 10.87
C ASN A 717 15.86 -78.89 10.59
N PHE A 718 15.59 -78.05 11.59
CA PHE A 718 14.80 -76.83 11.43
C PHE A 718 15.67 -75.58 11.44
N ALA A 719 15.36 -74.66 10.52
CA ALA A 719 16.16 -73.47 10.27
C ALA A 719 15.81 -72.30 11.21
N GLY A 720 16.74 -71.35 11.34
CA GLY A 720 16.41 -70.00 11.80
C GLY A 720 15.45 -69.30 10.84
N GLY A 721 14.68 -68.33 11.31
CA GLY A 721 13.75 -67.60 10.44
C GLY A 721 14.48 -66.78 9.37
N SER A 722 13.83 -66.50 8.24
CA SER A 722 14.38 -65.56 7.25
C SER A 722 14.15 -64.12 7.71
N GLY A 723 15.17 -63.27 7.60
CA GLY A 723 15.03 -61.83 7.84
C GLY A 723 13.97 -61.20 6.94
N GLY A 724 13.32 -60.14 7.42
CA GLY A 724 12.32 -59.42 6.64
C GLY A 724 12.96 -58.62 5.52
N ASN A 725 12.28 -58.47 4.39
CA ASN A 725 12.75 -57.59 3.32
C ASN A 725 12.62 -56.12 3.73
N GLY A 726 13.53 -55.27 3.27
CA GLY A 726 13.36 -53.81 3.35
C GLY A 726 12.23 -53.32 2.43
N GLY A 727 11.53 -52.28 2.85
CA GLY A 727 10.48 -51.64 2.05
C GLY A 727 11.08 -50.81 0.91
N ALA A 728 10.29 -50.58 -0.15
CA ALA A 728 10.73 -49.73 -1.25
C ALA A 728 10.78 -48.25 -0.83
N GLY A 729 11.68 -47.46 -1.41
CA GLY A 729 11.60 -46.01 -1.34
C GLY A 729 10.44 -45.49 -2.18
N GLY A 730 9.77 -44.45 -1.70
CA GLY A 730 8.68 -43.80 -2.45
C GLY A 730 9.19 -43.05 -3.67
N ASP A 731 8.33 -42.81 -4.65
CA ASP A 731 8.71 -42.03 -5.84
C ASP A 731 8.73 -40.52 -5.54
N GLY A 732 9.76 -39.84 -6.06
CA GLY A 732 9.85 -38.39 -6.18
C GLY A 732 9.08 -37.94 -7.43
N THR A 733 8.08 -37.08 -7.28
CA THR A 733 7.22 -36.58 -8.37
C THR A 733 7.75 -35.28 -9.00
N ALA A 734 8.68 -34.60 -8.33
CA ALA A 734 9.33 -33.37 -8.79
C ALA A 734 10.81 -33.24 -8.33
N GLY A 735 11.40 -34.35 -7.88
CA GLY A 735 12.66 -34.36 -7.15
C GLY A 735 13.19 -35.78 -6.96
N ALA A 736 14.08 -35.98 -5.99
CA ALA A 736 14.76 -37.26 -5.81
C ALA A 736 13.83 -38.36 -5.29
N GLY A 737 14.00 -39.58 -5.80
CA GLY A 737 13.33 -40.77 -5.29
C GLY A 737 13.86 -41.19 -3.92
N GLY A 738 12.99 -41.79 -3.11
CA GLY A 738 13.32 -42.27 -1.78
C GLY A 738 14.30 -43.43 -1.80
N LYS A 739 15.14 -43.55 -0.76
CA LYS A 739 16.02 -44.73 -0.61
C LYS A 739 15.21 -45.97 -0.22
N GLY A 740 15.57 -47.13 -0.76
CA GLY A 740 15.07 -48.41 -0.26
C GLY A 740 15.55 -48.69 1.17
N GLY A 741 14.73 -49.38 1.95
CA GLY A 741 15.09 -49.81 3.30
C GLY A 741 16.01 -51.04 3.28
N ASN A 742 16.79 -51.23 4.34
CA ASN A 742 17.72 -52.36 4.42
C ASN A 742 17.00 -53.65 4.82
N GLY A 743 17.47 -54.80 4.32
CA GLY A 743 16.99 -56.12 4.71
C GLY A 743 17.32 -56.44 6.18
N GLY A 744 16.40 -57.13 6.85
CA GLY A 744 16.60 -57.62 8.22
C GLY A 744 17.52 -58.84 8.27
N ALA A 745 18.19 -59.05 9.40
CA ALA A 745 19.11 -60.17 9.59
C ALA A 745 18.37 -61.52 9.73
N GLY A 746 18.99 -62.57 9.22
CA GLY A 746 18.53 -63.96 9.34
C GLY A 746 18.67 -64.52 10.76
N GLY A 747 17.78 -65.43 11.13
CA GLY A 747 17.67 -66.00 12.46
C GLY A 747 18.84 -66.93 12.81
N LEU A 748 19.36 -66.81 14.03
CA LEU A 748 20.40 -67.68 14.58
C LEU A 748 19.85 -69.08 14.87
N SER A 749 20.56 -70.14 14.49
CA SER A 749 20.31 -71.49 14.98
C SER A 749 21.36 -71.89 16.02
N THR A 750 20.92 -72.43 17.15
CA THR A 750 21.76 -72.61 18.35
C THR A 750 22.45 -73.97 18.46
N SER A 751 22.13 -74.92 17.56
CA SER A 751 22.66 -76.29 17.60
C SER A 751 23.96 -76.45 16.80
N ARG A 752 25.08 -76.62 17.50
CA ARG A 752 26.44 -76.70 16.93
C ARG A 752 26.88 -78.08 16.42
N SER A 753 26.01 -79.10 16.42
CA SER A 753 26.46 -80.50 16.48
C SER A 753 25.82 -81.47 15.47
N ILE A 754 24.98 -81.01 14.53
CA ILE A 754 24.33 -81.90 13.55
C ILE A 754 24.41 -81.30 12.14
N SER A 755 24.87 -82.12 11.19
CA SER A 755 24.93 -81.77 9.77
C SER A 755 23.52 -81.62 9.19
N GLY A 756 23.23 -80.46 8.58
CA GLY A 756 21.93 -80.16 7.94
C GLY A 756 21.06 -79.10 8.64
N VAL A 757 21.56 -78.39 9.68
CA VAL A 757 20.82 -77.31 10.35
C VAL A 757 21.12 -75.95 9.69
N PHE A 758 20.13 -75.39 8.99
CA PHE A 758 20.35 -74.18 8.18
C PHE A 758 20.22 -72.86 8.96
N GLY A 759 21.11 -71.92 8.65
CA GLY A 759 20.97 -70.52 9.05
C GLY A 759 19.80 -69.85 8.34
N GLY A 760 19.13 -68.92 9.03
CA GLY A 760 18.11 -68.10 8.38
C GLY A 760 18.72 -67.26 7.26
N ALA A 761 18.09 -67.19 6.09
CA ALA A 761 18.50 -66.27 5.04
C ALA A 761 18.33 -64.82 5.51
N GLY A 762 19.26 -63.95 5.11
CA GLY A 762 19.06 -62.50 5.25
C GLY A 762 17.92 -62.00 4.37
N GLY A 763 17.20 -60.98 4.81
CA GLY A 763 16.17 -60.33 4.01
C GLY A 763 16.78 -59.52 2.87
N ASN A 764 16.06 -59.34 1.77
CA ASN A 764 16.55 -58.53 0.66
C ASN A 764 16.40 -57.03 0.98
N GLY A 765 17.31 -56.21 0.46
CA GLY A 765 17.18 -54.75 0.47
C GLY A 765 16.04 -54.29 -0.42
N GLY A 766 15.36 -53.22 -0.01
CA GLY A 766 14.28 -52.61 -0.77
C GLY A 766 14.78 -51.83 -1.98
N ASN A 767 13.95 -51.72 -3.01
CA ASN A 767 14.30 -50.92 -4.20
C ASN A 767 14.26 -49.42 -3.87
N GLY A 768 15.12 -48.63 -4.49
CA GLY A 768 15.01 -47.17 -4.48
C GLY A 768 13.84 -46.70 -5.35
N GLY A 769 13.17 -45.62 -4.93
CA GLY A 769 12.10 -44.98 -5.69
C GLY A 769 12.63 -44.22 -6.90
N ASN A 770 11.77 -44.01 -7.90
CA ASN A 770 12.10 -43.22 -9.08
C ASN A 770 12.03 -41.72 -8.73
N GLY A 771 12.74 -40.85 -9.45
CA GLY A 771 12.71 -39.40 -9.19
C GLY A 771 12.41 -38.59 -10.45
N VAL A 772 11.14 -38.26 -10.72
CA VAL A 772 10.71 -37.44 -11.86
C VAL A 772 11.37 -36.06 -11.79
N GLY A 773 12.14 -35.67 -12.82
CA GLY A 773 13.00 -34.47 -12.82
C GLY A 773 14.22 -34.53 -11.89
N GLY A 774 14.45 -35.62 -11.15
CA GLY A 774 15.49 -35.72 -10.12
C GLY A 774 16.30 -37.03 -10.15
N GLN A 775 17.15 -37.23 -9.15
CA GLN A 775 17.93 -38.46 -9.03
C GLN A 775 17.05 -39.63 -8.56
N GLY A 776 17.25 -40.82 -9.11
CA GLY A 776 16.66 -42.04 -8.58
C GLY A 776 17.22 -42.37 -7.20
N GLY A 777 16.38 -42.90 -6.31
CA GLY A 777 16.78 -43.29 -4.97
C GLY A 777 17.74 -44.48 -4.97
N ALA A 778 18.64 -44.55 -3.99
CA ALA A 778 19.50 -45.71 -3.82
C ALA A 778 18.69 -46.93 -3.35
N GLY A 779 19.04 -48.13 -3.83
CA GLY A 779 18.55 -49.39 -3.25
C GLY A 779 19.09 -49.59 -1.83
N GLY A 780 18.32 -50.24 -0.97
CA GLY A 780 18.74 -50.61 0.37
C GLY A 780 19.67 -51.83 0.35
N ASP A 781 20.47 -52.00 1.40
CA ASP A 781 21.40 -53.12 1.51
C ASP A 781 20.69 -54.41 1.90
N GLY A 782 21.26 -55.55 1.52
CA GLY A 782 20.81 -56.86 1.99
C GLY A 782 21.01 -57.03 3.49
N GLY A 783 20.17 -57.85 4.12
CA GLY A 783 20.33 -58.29 5.51
C GLY A 783 21.38 -59.40 5.64
N ALA A 784 22.14 -59.40 6.73
CA ALA A 784 23.13 -60.44 7.01
C ALA A 784 22.48 -61.82 7.23
N ALA A 785 23.19 -62.89 6.84
CA ALA A 785 22.75 -64.27 7.08
C ALA A 785 22.77 -64.63 8.58
N GLY A 786 21.85 -65.51 9.00
CA GLY A 786 21.85 -66.10 10.33
C GLY A 786 22.97 -67.13 10.50
N ARG A 787 23.73 -67.06 11.60
CA ARG A 787 24.95 -67.85 11.81
C ARG A 787 24.68 -69.35 12.02
N ALA A 788 24.64 -70.12 10.93
CA ALA A 788 24.60 -71.59 10.91
C ALA A 788 24.92 -72.10 9.49
N ILE A 789 24.77 -73.40 9.22
CA ILE A 789 25.17 -74.03 7.95
C ILE A 789 24.39 -73.39 6.79
N GLY A 790 25.08 -72.89 5.75
CA GLY A 790 24.47 -72.54 4.46
C GLY A 790 23.47 -71.38 4.42
N GLY A 791 23.43 -70.49 5.41
CA GLY A 791 22.57 -69.29 5.36
C GLY A 791 23.06 -68.28 4.30
N THR A 792 22.21 -67.91 3.34
CA THR A 792 22.57 -66.93 2.30
C THR A 792 22.40 -65.49 2.78
N GLY A 793 23.36 -64.62 2.45
CA GLY A 793 23.20 -63.18 2.61
C GLY A 793 22.06 -62.65 1.74
N GLY A 794 21.32 -61.65 2.23
CA GLY A 794 20.26 -60.99 1.47
C GLY A 794 20.82 -60.24 0.26
N THR A 795 20.06 -60.16 -0.85
CA THR A 795 20.47 -59.39 -2.02
C THR A 795 20.26 -57.90 -1.78
N GLY A 796 21.16 -57.06 -2.30
CA GLY A 796 20.95 -55.61 -2.34
C GLY A 796 19.77 -55.24 -3.23
N GLY A 797 19.03 -54.19 -2.85
CA GLY A 797 17.90 -53.68 -3.62
C GLY A 797 18.35 -52.92 -4.88
N THR A 798 17.51 -52.86 -5.91
CA THR A 798 17.85 -52.11 -7.13
C THR A 798 17.73 -50.60 -6.90
N GLY A 799 18.63 -49.82 -7.48
CA GLY A 799 18.50 -48.36 -7.53
C GLY A 799 17.31 -47.92 -8.39
N GLY A 800 16.62 -46.88 -7.96
CA GLY A 800 15.49 -46.30 -8.68
C GLY A 800 15.92 -45.52 -9.92
N ASN A 801 15.00 -45.29 -10.86
CA ASN A 801 15.33 -44.60 -12.10
C ASN A 801 15.34 -43.08 -11.91
N GLY A 802 16.30 -42.40 -12.55
CA GLY A 802 16.31 -40.94 -12.68
C GLY A 802 15.25 -40.47 -13.67
N GLY A 803 14.67 -39.30 -13.40
CA GLY A 803 13.51 -38.81 -14.13
C GLY A 803 13.83 -38.09 -15.43
N ALA A 804 12.88 -38.11 -16.35
CA ALA A 804 12.91 -37.24 -17.52
C ALA A 804 12.71 -35.77 -17.11
N GLY A 805 13.33 -34.84 -17.85
CA GLY A 805 13.26 -33.40 -17.58
C GLY A 805 14.21 -32.57 -18.45
N ASP A 806 14.33 -31.28 -18.13
CA ASP A 806 15.22 -30.35 -18.86
C ASP A 806 16.71 -30.69 -18.67
N ILE A 807 17.08 -31.44 -17.65
CA ILE A 807 18.30 -32.28 -17.66
C ILE A 807 17.86 -33.63 -17.11
N GLY A 808 18.24 -34.72 -17.79
CA GLY A 808 17.89 -36.06 -17.32
C GLY A 808 18.52 -36.36 -15.96
N GLY A 809 17.71 -36.81 -15.01
CA GLY A 809 18.18 -37.16 -13.67
C GLY A 809 19.07 -38.40 -13.65
N SER A 810 20.03 -38.50 -12.73
CA SER A 810 20.87 -39.69 -12.61
C SER A 810 20.09 -40.88 -12.00
N GLY A 811 20.36 -42.09 -12.47
CA GLY A 811 19.86 -43.30 -11.82
C GLY A 811 20.47 -43.50 -10.43
N GLY A 812 19.70 -44.10 -9.51
CA GLY A 812 20.15 -44.42 -8.17
C GLY A 812 21.14 -45.59 -8.14
N ALA A 813 22.03 -45.62 -7.15
CA ALA A 813 22.92 -46.77 -6.95
C ALA A 813 22.15 -48.00 -6.45
N GLY A 814 22.57 -49.20 -6.85
CA GLY A 814 22.10 -50.44 -6.24
C GLY A 814 22.70 -50.63 -4.84
N GLY A 815 21.92 -51.23 -3.93
CA GLY A 815 22.38 -51.54 -2.57
C GLY A 815 23.40 -52.68 -2.54
N ALA A 816 24.18 -52.77 -1.46
CA ALA A 816 25.15 -53.85 -1.30
C ALA A 816 24.47 -55.19 -0.99
N GLY A 817 25.03 -56.29 -1.50
CA GLY A 817 24.71 -57.64 -1.05
C GLY A 817 25.32 -57.89 0.34
N ALA A 818 24.65 -58.67 1.18
CA ALA A 818 25.13 -58.92 2.54
C ALA A 818 26.13 -60.08 2.60
N HIS A 819 27.07 -60.03 3.55
CA HIS A 819 27.98 -61.14 3.81
C HIS A 819 27.23 -62.42 4.22
N GLY A 820 27.66 -63.56 3.69
CA GLY A 820 27.25 -64.88 4.16
C GLY A 820 27.94 -65.21 5.48
N VAL A 821 27.26 -65.90 6.41
CA VAL A 821 27.84 -66.23 7.73
C VAL A 821 27.51 -67.67 8.12
N ALA A 822 28.49 -68.55 8.00
CA ALA A 822 28.39 -69.95 8.39
C ALA A 822 29.66 -70.41 9.15
N PRO A 823 29.58 -70.67 10.46
CA PRO A 823 30.75 -71.18 11.22
C PRO A 823 31.15 -72.62 10.86
N SER A 824 30.28 -73.34 10.14
CA SER A 824 30.54 -74.68 9.59
C SER A 824 29.71 -74.89 8.31
N GLY A 825 30.33 -74.75 7.14
CA GLY A 825 29.68 -74.99 5.84
C GLY A 825 29.75 -73.81 4.86
N VAL A 826 29.34 -74.04 3.62
CA VAL A 826 29.39 -73.05 2.54
C VAL A 826 28.16 -72.13 2.59
N ALA A 827 28.30 -70.89 3.06
CA ALA A 827 27.30 -69.84 2.86
C ALA A 827 27.71 -68.90 1.71
N ARG A 828 26.73 -68.49 0.91
CA ARG A 828 26.94 -67.53 -0.20
C ARG A 828 26.64 -66.11 0.27
N GLY A 829 27.51 -65.17 -0.11
CA GLY A 829 27.21 -63.76 -0.02
C GLY A 829 26.04 -63.35 -0.92
N GLY A 830 25.31 -62.32 -0.50
CA GLY A 830 24.21 -61.75 -1.28
C GLY A 830 24.71 -61.10 -2.56
N ALA A 831 23.92 -61.18 -3.64
CA ALA A 831 24.22 -60.40 -4.84
C ALA A 831 24.00 -58.90 -4.59
N GLY A 832 24.84 -58.05 -5.18
CA GLY A 832 24.65 -56.61 -5.21
C GLY A 832 23.45 -56.21 -6.07
N GLY A 833 22.78 -55.13 -5.69
CA GLY A 833 21.65 -54.59 -6.43
C GLY A 833 22.08 -53.94 -7.74
N ASN A 834 21.24 -53.99 -8.78
CA ASN A 834 21.50 -53.26 -10.03
C ASN A 834 21.32 -51.75 -9.83
N GLY A 835 22.12 -50.94 -10.53
CA GLY A 835 21.91 -49.50 -10.61
C GLY A 835 20.71 -49.13 -11.48
N GLY A 836 20.01 -48.05 -11.11
CA GLY A 836 18.85 -47.55 -11.83
C GLY A 836 19.21 -46.85 -13.15
N ALA A 837 18.27 -46.76 -14.09
CA ALA A 837 18.49 -46.05 -15.34
C ALA A 837 18.53 -44.53 -15.13
N GLY A 838 19.33 -43.82 -15.93
CA GLY A 838 19.29 -42.36 -16.04
C GLY A 838 18.09 -41.89 -16.86
N GLY A 839 17.61 -40.68 -16.55
CA GLY A 839 16.42 -40.09 -17.15
C GLY A 839 16.65 -39.43 -18.50
N HIS A 840 15.58 -39.28 -19.29
CA HIS A 840 15.64 -38.68 -20.63
C HIS A 840 15.68 -37.14 -20.60
N GLY A 841 16.61 -36.53 -21.33
CA GLY A 841 16.71 -35.08 -21.52
C GLY A 841 15.75 -34.55 -22.61
N ASN A 842 15.00 -33.50 -22.31
CA ASN A 842 14.04 -32.88 -23.23
C ASN A 842 14.66 -31.76 -24.09
N GLY A 843 14.38 -31.73 -25.40
CA GLY A 843 14.97 -30.76 -26.32
C GLY A 843 16.49 -30.91 -26.47
N SER A 844 17.21 -29.77 -26.43
CA SER A 844 18.65 -29.69 -26.71
C SER A 844 19.57 -30.12 -25.56
N THR A 845 19.03 -30.68 -24.49
CA THR A 845 19.74 -30.86 -23.21
C THR A 845 20.14 -32.31 -22.94
N ASN A 846 20.98 -32.52 -21.93
CA ASN A 846 21.65 -33.79 -21.73
C ASN A 846 20.77 -34.82 -21.00
N GLY A 847 20.93 -36.10 -21.37
CA GLY A 847 20.37 -37.24 -20.66
C GLY A 847 21.16 -37.58 -19.38
N GLY A 848 20.50 -38.20 -18.41
CA GLY A 848 21.09 -38.49 -17.10
C GLY A 848 22.02 -39.69 -17.08
N ILE A 849 23.02 -39.70 -16.20
CA ILE A 849 23.91 -40.85 -16.04
C ILE A 849 23.18 -42.04 -15.41
N GLY A 850 23.53 -43.26 -15.82
CA GLY A 850 23.07 -44.48 -15.17
C GLY A 850 23.66 -44.64 -13.76
N GLY A 851 22.88 -45.23 -12.85
CA GLY A 851 23.30 -45.49 -11.48
C GLY A 851 24.35 -46.59 -11.38
N GLN A 852 25.18 -46.56 -10.33
CA GLN A 852 26.20 -47.59 -10.10
C GLN A 852 25.55 -48.91 -9.65
N GLY A 853 26.11 -50.04 -10.07
CA GLY A 853 25.79 -51.34 -9.48
C GLY A 853 26.33 -51.45 -8.05
N GLY A 854 25.57 -52.07 -7.15
CA GLY A 854 26.00 -52.35 -5.78
C GLY A 854 27.01 -53.48 -5.71
N SER A 855 27.86 -53.50 -4.69
CA SER A 855 28.83 -54.58 -4.47
C SER A 855 28.13 -55.89 -4.08
N GLY A 856 28.67 -57.03 -4.52
CA GLY A 856 28.35 -58.33 -3.94
C GLY A 856 28.84 -58.41 -2.50
N GLY A 857 28.11 -59.14 -1.65
CA GLY A 857 28.55 -59.45 -0.29
C GLY A 857 29.52 -60.63 -0.27
N ASP A 858 30.40 -60.68 0.70
CA ASP A 858 31.41 -61.73 0.77
C ASP A 858 30.83 -63.10 1.17
N GLY A 859 31.54 -64.17 0.80
CA GLY A 859 31.28 -65.52 1.27
C GLY A 859 31.69 -65.70 2.74
N SER A 860 31.18 -66.77 3.38
CA SER A 860 31.54 -67.10 4.75
C SER A 860 32.89 -67.82 4.87
N ASP A 861 33.72 -67.42 5.82
CA ASP A 861 34.90 -68.21 6.22
C ASP A 861 34.50 -69.52 6.92
N SER A 862 35.16 -70.62 6.54
CA SER A 862 34.85 -71.97 7.01
C SER A 862 35.84 -72.46 8.09
N ASN A 863 35.38 -72.53 9.34
CA ASN A 863 36.22 -72.98 10.47
C ASN A 863 36.22 -74.50 10.72
N SER A 864 35.54 -75.32 9.89
CA SER A 864 35.49 -76.77 10.09
C SER A 864 35.06 -77.57 8.84
N GLY A 865 36.02 -78.26 8.22
CA GLY A 865 35.77 -79.37 7.28
C GLY A 865 35.02 -79.05 5.97
N ALA A 866 34.68 -77.79 5.72
CA ALA A 866 33.97 -77.34 4.53
C ALA A 866 34.83 -76.41 3.66
N PRO A 867 34.51 -76.28 2.36
CA PRO A 867 35.00 -75.21 1.51
C PRO A 867 34.59 -73.83 2.03
N GLY A 868 35.34 -72.81 1.63
CA GLY A 868 34.96 -71.43 1.87
C GLY A 868 33.68 -71.02 1.13
N GLY A 869 32.99 -70.01 1.64
CA GLY A 869 31.75 -69.48 1.09
C GLY A 869 31.93 -68.78 -0.25
N ILE A 870 30.98 -68.91 -1.16
CA ILE A 870 31.03 -68.25 -2.47
C ILE A 870 30.68 -66.76 -2.33
N GLY A 871 31.52 -65.88 -2.88
CA GLY A 871 31.26 -64.45 -2.94
C GLY A 871 30.05 -64.11 -3.81
N GLY A 872 29.29 -63.09 -3.41
CA GLY A 872 28.13 -62.59 -4.13
C GLY A 872 28.54 -61.88 -5.43
N ALA A 873 27.73 -62.01 -6.48
CA ALA A 873 27.97 -61.27 -7.72
C ALA A 873 27.72 -59.76 -7.50
N GLY A 874 28.54 -58.91 -8.12
CA GLY A 874 28.32 -57.48 -8.20
C GLY A 874 27.09 -57.16 -9.07
N GLY A 875 26.35 -56.12 -8.68
CA GLY A 875 25.18 -55.65 -9.41
C GLY A 875 25.57 -54.94 -10.72
N ASN A 876 24.68 -54.96 -11.71
CA ASN A 876 24.95 -54.34 -13.00
C ASN A 876 24.77 -52.82 -12.95
N GLY A 877 25.56 -52.10 -13.74
CA GLY A 877 25.43 -50.67 -13.94
C GLY A 877 24.15 -50.30 -14.68
N GLY A 878 23.53 -49.18 -14.27
CA GLY A 878 22.31 -48.66 -14.86
C GLY A 878 22.51 -48.11 -16.27
N LYS A 879 21.45 -48.13 -17.08
CA LYS A 879 21.48 -47.56 -18.44
C LYS A 879 21.61 -46.04 -18.37
N GLY A 880 22.36 -45.43 -19.27
CA GLY A 880 22.36 -43.99 -19.47
C GLY A 880 21.04 -43.51 -20.08
N GLY A 881 20.60 -42.31 -19.70
CA GLY A 881 19.38 -41.67 -20.18
C GLY A 881 19.55 -41.08 -21.58
N GLY A 882 18.53 -41.24 -22.43
CA GLY A 882 18.57 -40.69 -23.78
C GLY A 882 18.37 -39.17 -23.84
N SER A 883 18.46 -38.60 -25.04
CA SER A 883 18.12 -37.19 -25.30
C SER A 883 17.45 -37.05 -26.67
N THR A 884 16.69 -35.98 -26.88
CA THR A 884 16.17 -35.68 -28.22
C THR A 884 17.24 -35.03 -29.10
N SER A 885 17.91 -33.95 -28.66
CA SER A 885 18.97 -33.29 -29.44
C SER A 885 20.26 -32.94 -28.68
N GLY A 886 20.34 -33.23 -27.38
CA GLY A 886 21.55 -33.03 -26.57
C GLY A 886 22.43 -34.29 -26.45
N VAL A 887 23.39 -34.25 -25.53
CA VAL A 887 24.29 -35.39 -25.24
C VAL A 887 23.56 -36.37 -24.32
N SER A 888 23.40 -37.61 -24.75
CA SER A 888 22.80 -38.65 -23.90
C SER A 888 23.75 -39.06 -22.77
N GLY A 889 23.18 -39.45 -21.64
CA GLY A 889 23.93 -39.77 -20.44
C GLY A 889 24.73 -41.07 -20.57
N ASN A 890 25.85 -41.14 -19.86
CA ASN A 890 26.68 -42.34 -19.82
C ASN A 890 26.04 -43.44 -18.98
N GLY A 891 26.34 -44.70 -19.27
CA GLY A 891 25.97 -45.83 -18.42
C GLY A 891 26.70 -45.81 -17.08
N GLY A 892 26.06 -46.34 -16.04
CA GLY A 892 26.68 -46.54 -14.73
C GLY A 892 27.68 -47.69 -14.76
N LYS A 893 28.63 -47.71 -13.83
CA LYS A 893 29.59 -48.81 -13.69
C LYS A 893 28.94 -50.03 -13.04
N GLY A 894 29.44 -51.22 -13.34
CA GLY A 894 29.14 -52.43 -12.59
C GLY A 894 29.71 -52.36 -11.17
N GLY A 895 29.02 -52.99 -10.22
CA GLY A 895 29.49 -53.16 -8.85
C GLY A 895 30.55 -54.25 -8.75
N THR A 896 31.40 -54.20 -7.73
CA THR A 896 32.41 -55.23 -7.48
C THR A 896 31.77 -56.55 -7.05
N GLY A 897 32.37 -57.68 -7.43
CA GLY A 897 32.06 -58.97 -6.81
C GLY A 897 32.51 -58.99 -5.35
N GLY A 898 31.76 -59.68 -4.49
CA GLY A 898 32.19 -59.95 -3.12
C GLY A 898 33.27 -61.02 -3.07
N ASP A 899 34.16 -60.96 -2.08
CA ASP A 899 35.25 -61.93 -1.93
C ASP A 899 34.71 -63.32 -1.55
N GLY A 900 35.42 -64.37 -1.94
CA GLY A 900 35.16 -65.73 -1.48
C GLY A 900 35.71 -65.90 -0.05
N GLY A 901 34.94 -66.51 0.83
CA GLY A 901 35.37 -66.77 2.20
C GLY A 901 36.51 -67.79 2.24
N ASP A 902 37.35 -67.73 3.28
CA ASP A 902 38.47 -68.65 3.47
C ASP A 902 37.99 -70.08 3.76
N GLY A 903 38.76 -71.07 3.29
CA GLY A 903 38.51 -72.49 3.48
C GLY A 903 39.15 -73.02 4.76
N SER A 904 38.57 -74.11 5.30
CA SER A 904 39.22 -74.88 6.36
C SER A 904 40.53 -75.53 5.86
N GLU A 905 41.47 -75.85 6.76
CA GLU A 905 42.85 -76.33 6.46
C GLU A 905 42.98 -77.42 5.36
N VAL A 906 41.93 -78.22 5.15
CA VAL A 906 41.90 -79.34 4.18
C VAL A 906 40.99 -79.11 2.97
N ASN A 907 40.42 -77.91 2.80
CA ASN A 907 39.52 -77.57 1.71
C ASN A 907 39.93 -76.27 1.01
N SER A 908 39.51 -76.10 -0.25
CA SER A 908 39.65 -74.84 -0.97
C SER A 908 38.81 -73.73 -0.33
N GLY A 909 39.33 -72.49 -0.36
CA GLY A 909 38.49 -71.31 -0.16
C GLY A 909 37.41 -71.19 -1.22
N GLY A 910 36.45 -70.30 -0.98
CA GLY A 910 35.34 -70.05 -1.88
C GLY A 910 35.79 -69.29 -3.12
N SER A 911 35.06 -69.46 -4.23
CA SER A 911 35.24 -68.58 -5.39
C SER A 911 34.72 -67.18 -5.06
N GLY A 912 35.48 -66.15 -5.40
CA GLY A 912 34.99 -64.78 -5.43
C GLY A 912 33.82 -64.62 -6.40
N GLY A 913 33.00 -63.61 -6.16
CA GLY A 913 31.87 -63.28 -7.00
C GLY A 913 32.31 -62.61 -8.31
N ASN A 914 31.52 -62.80 -9.37
CA ASN A 914 31.73 -62.06 -10.61
C ASN A 914 31.45 -60.57 -10.39
N GLY A 915 32.26 -59.69 -10.97
CA GLY A 915 31.94 -58.28 -11.08
C GLY A 915 30.72 -58.03 -11.98
N GLY A 916 29.97 -56.97 -11.69
CA GLY A 916 28.79 -56.59 -12.47
C GLY A 916 29.15 -56.04 -13.85
N ILE A 917 28.27 -56.19 -14.83
CA ILE A 917 28.48 -55.56 -16.15
C ILE A 917 28.20 -54.06 -16.09
N GLY A 918 29.00 -53.27 -16.80
CA GLY A 918 28.75 -51.84 -17.00
C GLY A 918 27.47 -51.59 -17.80
N GLY A 919 26.76 -50.52 -17.47
CA GLY A 919 25.52 -50.14 -18.12
C GLY A 919 25.74 -49.60 -19.54
N PRO A 920 24.83 -49.84 -20.49
CA PRO A 920 24.89 -49.20 -21.81
C PRO A 920 24.63 -47.69 -21.69
N GLY A 921 25.27 -46.90 -22.54
CA GLY A 921 25.01 -45.46 -22.67
C GLY A 921 23.63 -45.15 -23.27
N GLY A 922 23.15 -43.93 -23.06
CA GLY A 922 21.86 -43.47 -23.57
C GLY A 922 21.88 -43.16 -25.07
N THR A 923 20.70 -43.22 -25.70
CA THR A 923 20.51 -42.96 -27.14
C THR A 923 19.99 -41.55 -27.39
N SER A 924 20.60 -40.85 -28.36
CA SER A 924 20.16 -39.52 -28.82
C SER A 924 19.47 -39.61 -30.18
N VAL A 925 18.44 -38.80 -30.44
CA VAL A 925 17.72 -38.80 -31.73
C VAL A 925 18.48 -37.95 -32.77
N THR A 926 18.95 -36.77 -32.40
CA THR A 926 19.75 -35.87 -33.26
C THR A 926 21.05 -35.36 -32.63
N GLY A 927 21.34 -35.72 -31.37
CA GLY A 927 22.56 -35.32 -30.65
C GLY A 927 23.60 -36.45 -30.51
N ILE A 928 24.50 -36.30 -29.53
CA ILE A 928 25.58 -37.28 -29.28
C ILE A 928 25.07 -38.39 -28.34
N GLY A 929 25.33 -39.66 -28.68
CA GLY A 929 25.03 -40.81 -27.81
C GLY A 929 25.97 -40.91 -26.61
N GLY A 930 25.47 -41.46 -25.49
CA GLY A 930 26.25 -41.62 -24.26
C GLY A 930 27.22 -42.80 -24.33
N THR A 931 28.30 -42.78 -23.55
CA THR A 931 29.23 -43.90 -23.46
C THR A 931 28.68 -45.00 -22.56
N GLY A 932 29.09 -46.26 -22.78
CA GLY A 932 28.90 -47.30 -21.77
C GLY A 932 29.66 -46.98 -20.48
N GLY A 933 29.19 -47.55 -19.36
CA GLY A 933 29.92 -47.56 -18.10
C GLY A 933 30.92 -48.72 -18.03
N ASP A 934 31.88 -48.61 -17.11
CA ASP A 934 32.90 -49.65 -16.89
C ASP A 934 32.28 -50.90 -16.24
N GLY A 935 32.87 -52.08 -16.48
CA GLY A 935 32.58 -53.26 -15.67
C GLY A 935 33.10 -53.10 -14.23
N GLY A 936 32.47 -53.80 -13.28
CA GLY A 936 32.98 -53.92 -11.93
C GLY A 936 34.06 -55.00 -11.82
N ASP A 937 34.99 -54.84 -10.88
CA ASP A 937 36.02 -55.85 -10.61
C ASP A 937 35.42 -57.14 -10.02
N GLY A 938 36.02 -58.28 -10.33
CA GLY A 938 35.67 -59.55 -9.69
C GLY A 938 36.19 -59.62 -8.24
N GLY A 939 35.46 -60.31 -7.38
CA GLY A 939 35.90 -60.60 -6.03
C GLY A 939 37.07 -61.59 -6.01
N SER A 940 37.91 -61.49 -4.99
CA SER A 940 39.03 -62.37 -4.71
C SER A 940 38.56 -63.78 -4.36
N GLY A 941 39.32 -64.80 -4.73
CA GLY A 941 39.10 -66.15 -4.20
C GLY A 941 39.58 -66.25 -2.76
N GLY A 942 38.85 -66.96 -1.91
CA GLY A 942 39.26 -67.25 -0.54
C GLY A 942 40.48 -68.17 -0.50
N ASN A 943 41.27 -68.02 0.56
CA ASN A 943 42.47 -68.81 0.79
C ASN A 943 42.11 -70.22 1.28
N GLY A 944 42.90 -71.22 0.88
CA GLY A 944 42.96 -72.51 1.56
C GLY A 944 44.38 -72.73 2.05
N LEU A 945 44.58 -73.13 3.30
CA LEU A 945 45.91 -73.35 3.89
C LEU A 945 46.52 -74.69 3.42
N GLY A 946 46.73 -74.81 2.11
CA GLY A 946 47.25 -76.01 1.48
C GLY A 946 48.70 -76.32 1.86
N PHE A 947 48.94 -77.52 2.38
CA PHE A 947 50.25 -77.98 2.82
C PHE A 947 51.21 -78.22 1.64
N LEU A 948 52.07 -77.24 1.38
CA LEU A 948 53.38 -77.30 0.72
C LEU A 948 53.55 -78.22 -0.54
N GLY A 949 53.42 -77.61 -1.72
CA GLY A 949 54.39 -77.85 -2.82
C GLY A 949 53.94 -78.57 -4.09
N LEU A 950 53.36 -77.82 -5.05
CA LEU A 950 53.63 -77.90 -6.50
C LEU A 950 53.08 -76.62 -7.18
N PRO A 951 53.69 -76.05 -8.24
CA PRO A 951 53.27 -74.76 -8.77
C PRO A 951 52.03 -74.85 -9.66
N GLY A 952 50.88 -74.40 -9.14
CA GLY A 952 49.68 -74.13 -9.93
C GLY A 952 49.86 -72.87 -10.81
N GLY A 953 49.54 -72.98 -12.10
CA GLY A 953 49.89 -71.98 -13.11
C GLY A 953 49.05 -70.69 -13.12
N PRO A 954 49.48 -69.67 -13.88
CA PRO A 954 48.80 -68.38 -13.95
C PRO A 954 47.58 -68.42 -14.89
N GLY A 955 46.48 -67.82 -14.44
CA GLY A 955 45.32 -67.51 -15.28
C GLY A 955 44.46 -66.43 -14.61
N GLY A 956 44.11 -65.32 -15.26
CA GLY A 956 44.57 -64.84 -16.57
C GLY A 956 44.00 -63.44 -16.86
N PRO A 957 44.68 -62.59 -17.65
CA PRO A 957 44.21 -61.24 -17.95
C PRO A 957 43.22 -61.23 -19.13
N GLY A 958 42.09 -60.52 -19.00
CA GLY A 958 41.29 -60.03 -20.13
C GLY A 958 41.42 -58.51 -20.18
N SER A 959 41.92 -57.86 -21.22
CA SER A 959 41.48 -57.88 -22.64
C SER A 959 42.59 -57.27 -23.53
N PRO A 960 42.43 -57.08 -24.87
CA PRO A 960 41.48 -57.65 -25.84
C PRO A 960 42.20 -58.43 -26.97
N SER A 961 41.44 -59.03 -27.90
CA SER A 961 41.99 -59.56 -29.17
C SER A 961 41.47 -58.80 -30.39
N MET A 962 42.40 -58.25 -31.20
CA MET A 962 42.11 -57.92 -32.60
C MET A 962 42.24 -59.18 -33.47
N GLY A 963 41.34 -59.33 -34.45
CA GLY A 963 41.48 -60.29 -35.55
C GLY A 963 40.94 -59.69 -36.84
N PHE A 964 41.77 -59.60 -37.88
CA PHE A 964 41.45 -58.95 -39.15
C PHE A 964 41.45 -59.96 -40.32
N PHE A 965 40.36 -59.95 -41.14
CA PHE A 965 40.16 -60.67 -42.43
C PHE A 965 40.26 -62.22 -42.40
N GLY A 966 39.53 -63.06 -43.16
CA GLY A 966 38.45 -62.94 -44.18
C GLY A 966 38.33 -64.31 -44.91
N GLY A 967 37.29 -64.71 -45.67
CA GLY A 967 35.99 -64.14 -46.08
C GLY A 967 35.27 -65.09 -47.08
N ALA A 968 34.06 -64.74 -47.57
CA ALA A 968 33.16 -65.52 -48.47
C ALA A 968 32.52 -66.80 -47.87
N GLY A 969 31.31 -67.26 -48.23
CA GLY A 969 30.23 -66.83 -49.16
C GLY A 969 29.30 -68.05 -49.41
N GLY A 970 28.02 -67.98 -49.82
CA GLY A 970 27.06 -66.90 -50.11
C GLY A 970 25.73 -67.49 -50.65
N THR A 971 24.78 -66.66 -51.13
CA THR A 971 23.53 -67.02 -51.89
C THR A 971 22.47 -67.87 -51.14
N ALA A 972 21.14 -67.79 -51.36
CA ALA A 972 20.19 -66.86 -52.01
C ALA A 972 18.81 -67.11 -51.33
N GLY A 973 17.73 -66.33 -51.50
CA GLY A 973 17.40 -65.38 -52.56
C GLY A 973 16.19 -64.47 -52.22
N SER A 974 15.48 -64.03 -53.27
CA SER A 974 14.83 -62.71 -53.34
C SER A 974 13.32 -62.68 -53.56
N GLY A 975 12.68 -61.57 -53.18
CA GLY A 975 11.40 -61.08 -53.72
C GLY A 975 10.58 -60.34 -52.67
N GLY A 976 9.99 -59.16 -52.91
CA GLY A 976 9.99 -58.26 -54.06
C GLY A 976 9.34 -56.91 -53.66
N LYS A 977 9.52 -55.82 -54.43
CA LYS A 977 9.06 -54.47 -54.04
C LYS A 977 7.57 -54.20 -54.32
N GLY A 978 6.97 -53.42 -53.42
CA GLY A 978 5.75 -52.61 -53.59
C GLY A 978 5.17 -52.27 -52.21
N GLY A 979 4.80 -51.05 -51.83
CA GLY A 979 4.78 -49.78 -52.55
C GLY A 979 3.54 -48.97 -52.16
N GLY A 980 3.66 -47.99 -51.26
CA GLY A 980 2.55 -47.13 -50.83
C GLY A 980 2.86 -46.31 -49.57
N GLN A 981 2.60 -45.00 -49.63
CA GLN A 981 2.49 -44.08 -48.49
C GLN A 981 1.08 -44.18 -47.86
N PRO A 982 0.80 -43.54 -46.69
CA PRO A 982 1.70 -42.80 -45.80
C PRO A 982 2.14 -43.57 -44.55
#